data_AF-A0A8B8HLG6-F1
#
_entry.id   AF-A0A8B8HLG6-F1
#
_cell.length_a   1.000
_cell.length_b   1.000
_cell.length_c   1.000
_cell.angle_alpha   90.00
_cell.angle_beta   90.00
_cell.angle_gamma   90.00
#
_symmetry.space_group_name_H-M   'P 1'
#
loop_
_entity.id
_entity.type
_entity.pdbx_description
1 polymer ?
#
loop_
_entity_poly.entity_id
_entity_poly.type
_entity_poly.pdbx_seq_one_letter_code
_entity_poly.pdbx_strand_id
1 'polypeptide(L)'
;MGCTQSEISPQNEIPRKGCTDILWVVIYVIFWILMIIIASISFVYGNPQRLINGYDSFGNTCGVKTNKKLIDYPLAGISTADKKYLFFLNIKDIRKSLKICVKQCPNRKMESFKDIQNFYKETGSNLCSHDINLDNTTSAKELDNSLKWLCPTLPVYDSFPLLNRCFPKSATDLGKKVFTDFYALLNSWDTIEQMLSDLYSSWKEMIICVIVAFICSLIMVSILHLLATLVSWIFMIIVSIVSVAGTALLWYTYHELKTKQKDFSDTTIGLAESFKNEKAFLWYSIIATIITVILLLLVWVMRSRVSFLAALFKETAHCLGSIPALFLQPIITFFFLILFFTFWSLVVVSLATANYPGTNNFLINGTQSSANVQNAAVQTQNMNKSANWKNDIQFDPMWVKSMWWMCLICLVWGSEFILGCQQMTIAGAVSHWYFRGPNAHPSPVLYSIGKLLKYHLGSVAKGSFLITLFKVPRLILTFLHAKLSARAEKGSDCAKCGLKCCICCFYCLEKFIRYLNHNAYTIITIERCNFCKAAAKAFSTIVNNALQVATINSVGDFILFLGKCIVTAVTGIIGLLLLKRNTDLHFYAVPTLVICIYSFFIAHCILSLYEMVVDCLFLCVCEDRNMNSADGRWKNSRLAELGTVGDGAETQDLQEKY
;
A
#
# COMPACT_ATOMS: atom_id res chain seq x y z
N MET A 1 -8.74 14.59 -23.65
CA MET A 1 -10.10 15.16 -23.54
C MET A 1 -10.07 16.11 -22.37
N GLY A 2 -9.68 17.35 -22.67
CA GLY A 2 -9.14 18.31 -21.71
C GLY A 2 -10.18 19.28 -21.18
N CYS A 3 -9.85 19.87 -20.04
CA CYS A 3 -10.42 21.12 -19.55
C CYS A 3 -9.96 22.29 -20.45
N THR A 4 -10.24 22.25 -21.74
CA THR A 4 -9.95 23.35 -22.66
C THR A 4 -11.17 24.24 -22.76
N GLN A 5 -10.99 25.49 -22.29
CA GLN A 5 -11.88 26.65 -22.41
C GLN A 5 -13.26 26.50 -21.78
N SER A 6 -13.35 26.72 -20.47
CA SER A 6 -14.53 27.42 -19.95
C SER A 6 -14.25 28.92 -20.09
N GLU A 7 -14.94 29.59 -21.01
CA GLU A 7 -15.03 31.04 -21.03
C GLU A 7 -15.40 31.53 -19.62
N ILE A 8 -14.64 32.50 -19.11
CA ILE A 8 -14.93 33.21 -17.87
C ILE A 8 -16.18 34.06 -18.14
N SER A 9 -17.34 33.45 -17.97
CA SER A 9 -18.63 34.11 -17.99
C SER A 9 -18.85 34.85 -16.65
N PRO A 10 -19.52 36.01 -16.66
CA PRO A 10 -19.64 36.88 -15.49
C PRO A 10 -20.32 36.16 -14.30
N GLN A 11 -19.85 36.47 -13.10
CA GLN A 11 -20.09 35.82 -11.79
C GLN A 11 -21.55 35.80 -11.25
N ASN A 12 -22.57 35.83 -12.11
CA ASN A 12 -23.99 35.88 -11.71
C ASN A 12 -24.83 34.68 -12.19
N GLU A 13 -24.26 33.48 -12.28
CA GLU A 13 -25.08 32.28 -12.42
C GLU A 13 -25.51 31.75 -11.05
N ILE A 14 -26.80 31.87 -10.75
CA ILE A 14 -27.44 31.22 -9.60
C ILE A 14 -27.08 29.72 -9.63
N PRO A 15 -26.51 29.14 -8.56
CA PRO A 15 -26.07 27.75 -8.58
C PRO A 15 -27.24 26.82 -8.89
N ARG A 16 -27.17 26.13 -10.03
CA ARG A 16 -28.19 25.16 -10.47
C ARG A 16 -28.30 24.06 -9.40
N LYS A 17 -29.50 23.86 -8.86
CA LYS A 17 -29.83 22.82 -7.87
C LYS A 17 -29.85 21.42 -8.52
N GLY A 18 -28.75 20.96 -9.10
CA GLY A 18 -28.64 19.68 -9.82
C GLY A 18 -27.47 18.81 -9.34
N CYS A 19 -27.43 17.55 -9.80
CA CYS A 19 -26.30 16.65 -9.57
C CYS A 19 -25.07 17.10 -10.38
N THR A 20 -23.88 16.95 -9.80
CA THR A 20 -22.62 17.36 -10.43
C THR A 20 -21.95 16.19 -11.14
N ASP A 21 -21.37 16.45 -12.32
CA ASP A 21 -20.60 15.49 -13.14
C ASP A 21 -21.29 14.12 -13.36
N ILE A 22 -22.60 14.10 -13.73
CA ILE A 22 -23.43 12.88 -13.87
C ILE A 22 -22.77 11.80 -14.76
N LEU A 23 -22.16 12.20 -15.88
CA LEU A 23 -21.46 11.29 -16.79
C LEU A 23 -20.40 10.45 -16.05
N TRP A 24 -19.68 11.02 -15.09
CA TRP A 24 -18.65 10.32 -14.35
C TRP A 24 -19.22 9.32 -13.33
N VAL A 25 -20.41 9.58 -12.76
CA VAL A 25 -21.14 8.57 -11.99
C VAL A 25 -21.50 7.39 -12.89
N VAL A 26 -22.02 7.65 -14.08
CA VAL A 26 -22.42 6.60 -15.02
C VAL A 26 -21.23 5.73 -15.41
N ILE A 27 -20.08 6.34 -15.76
CA ILE A 27 -18.85 5.59 -16.04
C ILE A 27 -18.42 4.76 -14.83
N TYR A 28 -18.46 5.32 -13.62
CA TYR A 28 -18.08 4.60 -12.41
C TYR A 28 -19.00 3.42 -12.11
N VAL A 29 -20.31 3.56 -12.34
CA VAL A 29 -21.29 2.48 -12.20
C VAL A 29 -21.03 1.37 -13.24
N ILE A 30 -20.81 1.73 -14.51
CA ILE A 30 -20.46 0.77 -15.57
C ILE A 30 -19.17 0.00 -15.21
N PHE A 31 -18.17 0.71 -14.69
CA PHE A 31 -16.93 0.11 -14.20
C PHE A 31 -17.20 -0.93 -13.10
N TRP A 32 -18.05 -0.60 -12.11
CA TRP A 32 -18.40 -1.55 -11.05
C TRP A 32 -19.23 -2.74 -11.54
N ILE A 33 -20.13 -2.55 -12.50
CA ILE A 33 -20.85 -3.66 -13.14
C ILE A 33 -19.85 -4.62 -13.80
N LEU A 34 -18.87 -4.10 -14.55
CA LEU A 34 -17.81 -4.91 -15.13
C LEU A 34 -16.98 -5.64 -14.07
N MET A 35 -16.67 -4.97 -12.95
CA MET A 35 -15.96 -5.61 -11.83
C MET A 35 -16.77 -6.72 -11.17
N ILE A 36 -18.09 -6.57 -11.05
CA ILE A 36 -18.97 -7.63 -10.52
C ILE A 36 -19.02 -8.83 -11.46
N ILE A 37 -19.02 -8.61 -12.78
CA ILE A 37 -18.92 -9.69 -13.78
C ILE A 37 -17.59 -10.43 -13.62
N ILE A 38 -16.47 -9.69 -13.52
CA ILE A 38 -15.14 -10.28 -13.27
C ILE A 38 -15.13 -11.08 -11.97
N ALA A 39 -15.69 -10.53 -10.89
CA ALA A 39 -15.78 -11.21 -9.60
C ALA A 39 -16.60 -12.51 -9.69
N SER A 40 -17.73 -12.48 -10.38
CA SER A 40 -18.60 -13.65 -10.58
C SER A 40 -17.87 -14.77 -11.33
N ILE A 41 -17.23 -14.44 -12.45
CA ILE A 41 -16.37 -15.38 -13.21
C ILE A 41 -15.24 -15.90 -12.31
N SER A 42 -14.55 -15.03 -11.57
CA SER A 42 -13.46 -15.43 -10.68
C SER A 42 -13.92 -16.41 -9.61
N PHE A 43 -15.10 -16.22 -9.00
CA PHE A 43 -15.62 -17.12 -7.97
C PHE A 43 -16.15 -18.44 -8.53
N VAL A 44 -16.67 -18.44 -9.77
CA VAL A 44 -17.16 -19.67 -10.41
C VAL A 44 -16.00 -20.59 -10.81
N TYR A 45 -14.94 -20.04 -11.40
CA TYR A 45 -13.82 -20.81 -11.94
C TYR A 45 -12.60 -20.90 -11.01
N GLY A 46 -12.50 -19.99 -10.04
CA GLY A 46 -11.45 -19.94 -9.04
C GLY A 46 -11.63 -20.98 -7.94
N ASN A 47 -10.51 -21.45 -7.39
CA ASN A 47 -10.52 -22.25 -6.16
C ASN A 47 -9.33 -21.82 -5.29
N PRO A 48 -9.57 -20.96 -4.27
CA PRO A 48 -8.53 -20.47 -3.36
C PRO A 48 -7.72 -21.59 -2.67
N GLN A 49 -8.30 -22.78 -2.46
CA GLN A 49 -7.59 -23.91 -1.83
C GLN A 49 -6.38 -24.38 -2.65
N ARG A 50 -6.37 -24.12 -3.97
CA ARG A 50 -5.23 -24.42 -4.85
C ARG A 50 -3.95 -23.68 -4.45
N LEU A 51 -4.05 -22.54 -3.78
CA LEU A 51 -2.89 -21.78 -3.32
C LEU A 51 -2.18 -22.52 -2.17
N ILE A 52 -2.97 -23.05 -1.23
CA ILE A 52 -2.49 -23.76 -0.03
C ILE A 52 -2.03 -25.18 -0.41
N ASN A 53 -2.87 -25.93 -1.11
CA ASN A 53 -2.63 -27.37 -1.35
C ASN A 53 -1.85 -27.66 -2.64
N GLY A 54 -1.79 -26.69 -3.57
CA GLY A 54 -1.33 -26.96 -4.93
C GLY A 54 -2.38 -27.73 -5.75
N TYR A 55 -2.15 -27.79 -7.06
CA TYR A 55 -2.96 -28.56 -7.99
C TYR A 55 -2.07 -29.25 -9.01
N ASP A 56 -2.48 -30.44 -9.44
CA ASP A 56 -1.79 -31.23 -10.45
C ASP A 56 -1.97 -30.64 -11.85
N SER A 57 -1.28 -31.22 -12.85
CA SER A 57 -1.37 -30.75 -14.25
C SER A 57 -2.73 -31.03 -14.91
N PHE A 58 -3.60 -31.78 -14.24
CA PHE A 58 -4.95 -32.12 -14.70
C PHE A 58 -6.03 -31.24 -14.03
N GLY A 59 -5.64 -30.32 -13.15
CA GLY A 59 -6.53 -29.36 -12.50
C GLY A 59 -7.12 -29.84 -11.17
N ASN A 60 -6.70 -31.00 -10.67
CA ASN A 60 -7.12 -31.52 -9.36
C ASN A 60 -6.31 -30.86 -8.25
N THR A 61 -7.00 -30.32 -7.25
CA THR A 61 -6.37 -29.79 -6.04
C THR A 61 -5.88 -30.97 -5.20
N CYS A 62 -4.69 -30.91 -4.60
CA CYS A 62 -4.22 -32.01 -3.76
C CYS A 62 -4.93 -32.03 -2.39
N GLY A 63 -5.11 -33.21 -1.79
CA GLY A 63 -5.68 -33.37 -0.45
C GLY A 63 -7.17 -33.08 -0.31
N VAL A 64 -7.96 -33.07 -1.38
CA VAL A 64 -9.41 -32.79 -1.33
C VAL A 64 -10.24 -34.00 -1.79
N LYS A 65 -11.40 -34.20 -1.16
CA LYS A 65 -12.30 -35.34 -1.44
C LYS A 65 -13.00 -35.24 -2.80
N THR A 66 -13.37 -34.04 -3.22
CA THR A 66 -14.17 -33.82 -4.43
C THR A 66 -13.52 -32.72 -5.27
N ASN A 67 -12.95 -33.09 -6.41
CA ASN A 67 -12.51 -32.14 -7.41
C ASN A 67 -13.63 -31.93 -8.43
N LYS A 68 -13.91 -30.68 -8.81
CA LYS A 68 -14.85 -30.40 -9.90
C LYS A 68 -14.21 -30.83 -11.22
N LYS A 69 -14.92 -31.64 -12.01
CA LYS A 69 -14.51 -32.00 -13.37
C LYS A 69 -14.66 -30.74 -14.25
N LEU A 70 -13.53 -30.10 -14.55
CA LEU A 70 -13.48 -28.85 -15.32
C LEU A 70 -13.32 -29.10 -16.84
N ILE A 71 -12.91 -30.30 -17.24
CA ILE A 71 -12.64 -30.71 -18.63
C ILE A 71 -13.17 -32.14 -18.80
N ASP A 72 -13.64 -32.49 -20.00
CA ASP A 72 -13.89 -33.89 -20.40
C ASP A 72 -12.58 -34.67 -20.64
N TYR A 73 -11.68 -34.55 -19.66
CA TYR A 73 -10.44 -35.30 -19.59
C TYR A 73 -10.60 -36.41 -18.54
N PRO A 74 -10.17 -37.66 -18.80
CA PRO A 74 -10.39 -38.79 -17.90
C PRO A 74 -9.80 -38.57 -16.49
N LEU A 75 -8.70 -37.84 -16.42
CA LEU A 75 -7.96 -37.59 -15.17
C LEU A 75 -8.40 -36.33 -14.42
N ALA A 76 -9.37 -35.57 -14.93
CA ALA A 76 -9.90 -34.40 -14.24
C ALA A 76 -11.06 -34.80 -13.31
N GLY A 77 -11.11 -34.21 -12.11
CA GLY A 77 -12.18 -34.44 -11.14
C GLY A 77 -11.98 -35.65 -10.22
N ILE A 78 -10.80 -36.28 -10.23
CA ILE A 78 -10.51 -37.42 -9.35
C ILE A 78 -10.38 -36.98 -7.88
N SER A 79 -10.72 -37.88 -6.95
CA SER A 79 -10.46 -37.65 -5.52
C SER A 79 -8.97 -37.73 -5.25
N THR A 80 -8.46 -36.77 -4.47
CA THR A 80 -7.05 -36.68 -4.05
C THR A 80 -6.95 -36.60 -2.53
N ALA A 81 -7.98 -37.03 -1.79
CA ALA A 81 -8.04 -36.94 -0.33
C ALA A 81 -6.86 -37.62 0.37
N ASP A 82 -6.38 -38.71 -0.21
CA ASP A 82 -5.23 -39.50 0.22
C ASP A 82 -3.89 -38.96 -0.33
N LYS A 83 -3.93 -38.04 -1.30
CA LYS A 83 -2.77 -37.47 -2.00
C LYS A 83 -2.59 -36.00 -1.66
N LYS A 84 -1.99 -35.72 -0.51
CA LYS A 84 -1.89 -34.36 0.06
C LYS A 84 -0.80 -33.48 -0.55
N TYR A 85 0.25 -34.06 -1.14
CA TYR A 85 1.43 -33.31 -1.55
C TYR A 85 1.53 -33.16 -3.07
N LEU A 86 1.92 -31.99 -3.56
CA LEU A 86 2.22 -31.78 -4.97
C LEU A 86 3.68 -32.15 -5.28
N PHE A 87 3.88 -33.00 -6.28
CA PHE A 87 5.18 -33.46 -6.74
C PHE A 87 5.43 -33.06 -8.20
N PHE A 88 6.67 -32.70 -8.53
CA PHE A 88 7.12 -32.34 -9.88
C PHE A 88 7.93 -33.49 -10.46
N LEU A 89 7.50 -34.00 -11.61
CA LEU A 89 8.18 -35.13 -12.27
C LEU A 89 9.59 -34.78 -12.75
N ASN A 90 9.85 -33.52 -13.09
CA ASN A 90 11.14 -33.03 -13.53
C ASN A 90 11.51 -31.74 -12.80
N ILE A 91 12.46 -31.85 -11.87
CA ILE A 91 12.95 -30.73 -11.07
C ILE A 91 13.88 -29.81 -11.88
N LYS A 92 14.49 -30.28 -12.98
CA LYS A 92 15.39 -29.46 -13.82
C LYS A 92 14.61 -28.40 -14.61
N ASP A 93 13.36 -28.66 -14.96
CA ASP A 93 12.47 -27.69 -15.63
C ASP A 93 11.08 -27.68 -14.96
N ILE A 94 11.01 -27.03 -13.80
CA ILE A 94 9.78 -26.92 -12.97
C ILE A 94 8.60 -26.31 -13.75
N ARG A 95 8.88 -25.45 -14.75
CA ARG A 95 7.83 -24.75 -15.50
C ARG A 95 7.13 -25.66 -16.50
N LYS A 96 7.87 -26.58 -17.12
CA LYS A 96 7.34 -27.55 -18.11
C LYS A 96 7.08 -28.94 -17.52
N SER A 97 7.52 -29.18 -16.29
CA SER A 97 7.30 -30.44 -15.60
C SER A 97 5.81 -30.73 -15.40
N LEU A 98 5.41 -31.97 -15.70
CA LEU A 98 4.17 -32.54 -15.21
C LEU A 98 4.21 -32.52 -13.67
N LYS A 99 3.06 -32.24 -13.07
CA LYS A 99 2.86 -32.14 -11.62
C LYS A 99 1.72 -33.07 -11.25
N ILE A 100 1.90 -33.83 -10.18
CA ILE A 100 0.91 -34.81 -9.70
C ILE A 100 0.74 -34.69 -8.19
N CYS A 101 -0.43 -35.08 -7.70
CA CYS A 101 -0.65 -35.22 -6.26
C CYS A 101 -0.13 -36.58 -5.79
N VAL A 102 0.61 -36.62 -4.70
CA VAL A 102 1.22 -37.82 -4.11
C VAL A 102 0.86 -37.92 -2.63
N LYS A 103 0.80 -39.16 -2.12
CA LYS A 103 0.49 -39.45 -0.72
C LYS A 103 1.65 -39.09 0.21
N GLN A 104 2.87 -39.38 -0.22
CA GLN A 104 4.09 -39.14 0.52
C GLN A 104 5.20 -38.67 -0.42
N CYS A 105 5.94 -37.62 0.00
CA CYS A 105 7.11 -37.16 -0.74
C CYS A 105 8.24 -38.21 -0.71
N PRO A 106 9.06 -38.33 -1.77
CA PRO A 106 10.19 -39.26 -1.80
C PRO A 106 11.12 -39.00 -0.62
N ASN A 107 11.36 -39.99 0.26
CA ASN A 107 12.23 -39.83 1.43
C ASN A 107 13.67 -40.30 1.19
N ARG A 108 13.94 -40.91 0.04
CA ARG A 108 15.23 -41.45 -0.38
C ARG A 108 15.46 -41.18 -1.87
N LYS A 109 16.74 -41.16 -2.28
CA LYS A 109 17.13 -41.03 -3.67
C LYS A 109 16.81 -42.33 -4.42
N MET A 110 16.25 -42.23 -5.61
CA MET A 110 15.89 -43.37 -6.46
C MET A 110 16.56 -43.20 -7.82
N GLU A 111 17.39 -44.17 -8.21
CA GLU A 111 18.22 -44.08 -9.42
C GLU A 111 17.65 -44.92 -10.56
N SER A 112 16.78 -45.88 -10.26
CA SER A 112 16.14 -46.76 -11.22
C SER A 112 14.61 -46.74 -11.10
N PHE A 113 13.93 -47.22 -12.15
CA PHE A 113 12.47 -47.39 -12.13
C PHE A 113 12.02 -48.46 -11.11
N LYS A 114 12.86 -49.46 -10.85
CA LYS A 114 12.61 -50.50 -9.84
C LYS A 114 12.54 -49.90 -8.43
N ASP A 115 13.33 -48.87 -8.15
CA ASP A 115 13.30 -48.17 -6.87
C ASP A 115 11.98 -47.41 -6.67
N ILE A 116 11.42 -46.85 -7.75
CA ILE A 116 10.10 -46.20 -7.74
C ILE A 116 8.99 -47.22 -7.45
N GLN A 117 9.06 -48.41 -8.06
CA GLN A 117 8.10 -49.50 -7.79
C GLN A 117 8.18 -49.98 -6.34
N ASN A 118 9.39 -50.14 -5.81
CA ASN A 118 9.59 -50.50 -4.40
C ASN A 118 9.03 -49.42 -3.47
N PHE A 119 9.29 -48.14 -3.77
CA PHE A 119 8.73 -47.03 -3.01
C PHE A 119 7.20 -47.01 -3.02
N TYR A 120 6.58 -47.29 -4.17
CA TYR A 120 5.12 -47.43 -4.27
C TYR A 120 4.60 -48.59 -3.42
N LYS A 121 5.22 -49.77 -3.48
CA LYS A 121 4.83 -50.93 -2.67
C LYS A 121 4.95 -50.69 -1.17
N GLU A 122 5.97 -49.95 -0.74
CA GLU A 122 6.21 -49.67 0.68
C GLU A 122 5.31 -48.56 1.24
N THR A 123 5.07 -47.50 0.46
CA THR A 123 4.40 -46.28 0.96
C THR A 123 2.97 -46.10 0.44
N GLY A 124 2.61 -46.80 -0.64
CA GLY A 124 1.42 -46.56 -1.43
C GLY A 124 1.43 -45.24 -2.21
N SER A 125 2.56 -44.55 -2.32
CA SER A 125 2.68 -43.26 -3.01
C SER A 125 3.09 -43.46 -4.47
N ASN A 126 2.17 -43.21 -5.42
CA ASN A 126 2.46 -43.30 -6.86
C ASN A 126 3.13 -42.00 -7.34
N LEU A 127 4.34 -42.10 -7.90
CA LEU A 127 5.11 -40.97 -8.42
C LEU A 127 4.96 -40.77 -9.94
N CYS A 128 4.22 -41.64 -10.63
CA CYS A 128 3.86 -41.50 -12.03
C CYS A 128 2.43 -40.94 -12.18
N SER A 129 2.08 -40.57 -13.42
CA SER A 129 0.71 -40.16 -13.77
C SER A 129 -0.31 -41.22 -13.37
N HIS A 130 -1.54 -40.74 -13.11
CA HIS A 130 -2.67 -41.52 -12.62
C HIS A 130 -3.07 -42.70 -13.52
N ASP A 131 -2.74 -42.66 -14.82
CA ASP A 131 -3.05 -43.72 -15.80
C ASP A 131 -2.11 -44.93 -15.70
N ILE A 132 -0.98 -44.83 -14.98
CA ILE A 132 0.02 -45.90 -14.91
C ILE A 132 -0.21 -46.74 -13.67
N ASN A 133 -0.57 -48.01 -13.88
CA ASN A 133 -0.59 -49.01 -12.83
C ASN A 133 0.81 -49.63 -12.67
N LEU A 134 1.51 -49.27 -11.59
CA LEU A 134 2.86 -49.76 -11.31
C LEU A 134 2.92 -51.25 -10.99
N ASP A 135 1.79 -51.89 -10.65
CA ASP A 135 1.73 -53.31 -10.30
C ASP A 135 1.81 -54.24 -11.52
N ASN A 136 1.34 -53.78 -12.69
CA ASN A 136 1.35 -54.57 -13.94
C ASN A 136 2.54 -54.28 -14.85
N THR A 137 3.40 -53.31 -14.51
CA THR A 137 4.49 -52.86 -15.39
C THR A 137 5.79 -53.60 -15.03
N THR A 138 6.11 -54.70 -15.72
CA THR A 138 7.19 -55.63 -15.32
C THR A 138 8.61 -55.11 -15.56
N SER A 139 8.81 -54.08 -16.37
CA SER A 139 10.14 -53.47 -16.56
C SER A 139 10.06 -52.12 -17.28
N ALA A 140 10.99 -51.21 -16.98
CA ALA A 140 11.21 -49.97 -17.75
C ALA A 140 11.52 -50.21 -19.25
N LYS A 141 11.78 -51.47 -19.67
CA LYS A 141 11.96 -51.86 -21.07
C LYS A 141 10.65 -51.98 -21.87
N GLU A 142 9.50 -52.14 -21.21
CA GLU A 142 8.18 -52.25 -21.88
C GLU A 142 7.41 -50.91 -21.91
N LEU A 143 7.88 -49.90 -21.15
CA LEU A 143 7.35 -48.56 -21.27
C LEU A 143 7.87 -47.97 -22.60
N ASP A 144 7.01 -47.96 -23.61
CA ASP A 144 7.28 -47.36 -24.91
C ASP A 144 7.99 -46.00 -24.73
N ASN A 145 8.98 -45.71 -25.58
CA ASN A 145 9.72 -44.45 -25.54
C ASN A 145 8.78 -43.23 -25.58
N SER A 146 7.55 -43.41 -26.07
CA SER A 146 6.48 -42.40 -26.09
C SER A 146 5.80 -42.13 -24.73
N LEU A 147 5.84 -43.02 -23.73
CA LEU A 147 5.18 -42.86 -22.42
C LEU A 147 6.12 -42.47 -21.27
N LYS A 148 7.44 -42.40 -21.54
CA LYS A 148 8.47 -42.09 -20.52
C LYS A 148 8.26 -40.75 -19.79
N TRP A 149 7.54 -39.81 -20.39
CA TRP A 149 7.23 -38.49 -19.82
C TRP A 149 6.14 -38.49 -18.74
N LEU A 150 5.35 -39.57 -18.60
CA LEU A 150 4.34 -39.71 -17.55
C LEU A 150 4.92 -40.13 -16.20
N CYS A 151 6.23 -40.43 -16.14
CA CYS A 151 6.95 -40.79 -14.93
C CYS A 151 8.13 -39.83 -14.70
N PRO A 152 8.61 -39.71 -13.45
CA PRO A 152 9.62 -38.72 -13.10
C PRO A 152 10.96 -39.03 -13.74
N THR A 153 11.72 -37.99 -14.08
CA THR A 153 13.05 -38.13 -14.63
C THR A 153 14.01 -38.63 -13.56
N LEU A 154 14.74 -39.71 -13.83
CA LEU A 154 15.74 -40.26 -12.92
C LEU A 154 17.03 -39.40 -12.93
N PRO A 155 17.76 -39.31 -11.80
CA PRO A 155 17.38 -39.82 -10.48
C PRO A 155 16.31 -38.94 -9.81
N VAL A 156 15.39 -39.56 -9.06
CA VAL A 156 14.47 -38.84 -8.17
C VAL A 156 15.21 -38.54 -6.87
N TYR A 157 15.29 -37.28 -6.49
CA TYR A 157 15.95 -36.85 -5.27
C TYR A 157 15.04 -37.03 -4.06
N ASP A 158 15.64 -37.33 -2.90
CA ASP A 158 14.93 -37.29 -1.64
C ASP A 158 14.44 -35.87 -1.36
N SER A 159 13.26 -35.77 -0.76
CA SER A 159 12.47 -34.55 -0.64
C SER A 159 11.78 -34.50 0.72
N PHE A 160 11.40 -33.31 1.15
CA PHE A 160 10.58 -33.09 2.34
C PHE A 160 9.33 -32.26 2.00
N PRO A 161 8.24 -32.42 2.75
CA PRO A 161 7.02 -31.63 2.53
C PRO A 161 7.20 -30.20 3.05
N LEU A 162 6.93 -29.21 2.20
CA LEU A 162 6.85 -27.78 2.57
C LEU A 162 5.63 -27.15 1.88
N LEU A 163 4.69 -26.58 2.65
CA LEU A 163 3.43 -26.00 2.13
C LEU A 163 2.71 -26.95 1.14
N ASN A 164 2.49 -28.21 1.55
CA ASN A 164 1.88 -29.27 0.74
C ASN A 164 2.58 -29.53 -0.62
N ARG A 165 3.88 -29.25 -0.74
CA ARG A 165 4.69 -29.50 -1.95
C ARG A 165 5.96 -30.27 -1.58
N CYS A 166 6.44 -31.13 -2.46
CA CYS A 166 7.68 -31.88 -2.25
C CYS A 166 8.89 -31.06 -2.74
N PHE A 167 9.77 -30.69 -1.81
CA PHE A 167 11.02 -29.96 -2.10
C PHE A 167 12.24 -30.89 -2.00
N PRO A 168 13.12 -30.95 -3.01
CA PRO A 168 14.30 -31.82 -3.00
C PRO A 168 15.33 -31.35 -1.97
N LYS A 169 15.90 -32.29 -1.21
CA LYS A 169 16.94 -32.00 -0.22
C LYS A 169 18.25 -31.55 -0.87
N SER A 170 18.61 -32.03 -2.06
CA SER A 170 19.82 -31.55 -2.76
C SER A 170 19.74 -30.07 -3.17
N ALA A 171 18.55 -29.50 -3.33
CA ALA A 171 18.39 -28.06 -3.53
C ALA A 171 18.67 -27.26 -2.27
N THR A 172 18.77 -27.89 -1.09
CA THR A 172 19.26 -27.22 0.12
C THR A 172 20.77 -27.01 0.09
N ASP A 173 21.56 -27.65 -0.81
CA ASP A 173 22.99 -27.34 -0.99
C ASP A 173 23.23 -26.11 -1.87
N LEU A 174 22.42 -25.90 -2.91
CA LEU A 174 22.41 -24.65 -3.69
C LEU A 174 21.69 -23.53 -2.94
N GLY A 175 20.67 -23.91 -2.16
CA GLY A 175 19.95 -23.08 -1.23
C GLY A 175 20.64 -22.96 0.11
N LYS A 176 21.83 -23.54 0.36
CA LYS A 176 22.42 -23.57 1.72
C LYS A 176 22.65 -22.17 2.26
N LYS A 177 22.89 -21.17 1.40
CA LYS A 177 22.90 -19.75 1.78
C LYS A 177 21.52 -19.26 2.27
N VAL A 178 20.45 -19.60 1.54
CA VAL A 178 19.04 -19.27 1.87
C VAL A 178 18.47 -20.14 3.01
N PHE A 179 18.98 -21.36 3.19
CA PHE A 179 18.53 -22.35 4.16
C PHE A 179 19.29 -22.27 5.47
N THR A 180 20.57 -21.86 5.50
CA THR A 180 21.20 -21.38 6.73
C THR A 180 20.59 -20.07 7.17
N ASP A 181 20.17 -19.20 6.25
CA ASP A 181 19.37 -18.02 6.59
C ASP A 181 17.98 -18.44 7.10
N PHE A 182 17.38 -19.51 6.57
CA PHE A 182 16.12 -20.08 7.05
C PHE A 182 16.27 -20.82 8.39
N TYR A 183 17.41 -21.48 8.65
CA TYR A 183 17.72 -22.16 9.91
C TYR A 183 18.16 -21.17 10.99
N ALA A 184 18.83 -20.08 10.61
CA ALA A 184 19.02 -18.89 11.43
C ALA A 184 17.67 -18.18 11.68
N LEU A 185 16.77 -18.17 10.71
CA LEU A 185 15.37 -17.74 10.88
C LEU A 185 14.61 -18.68 11.83
N LEU A 186 14.84 -19.99 11.81
CA LEU A 186 14.24 -20.95 12.76
C LEU A 186 14.82 -20.79 14.18
N ASN A 187 16.10 -20.48 14.34
CA ASN A 187 16.63 -20.05 15.65
C ASN A 187 16.08 -18.66 16.05
N SER A 188 15.77 -17.80 15.08
CA SER A 188 15.03 -16.56 15.35
C SER A 188 13.55 -16.82 15.64
N TRP A 189 13.00 -17.99 15.29
CA TRP A 189 11.61 -18.35 15.59
C TRP A 189 11.39 -18.56 17.08
N ASP A 190 12.36 -19.11 17.82
CA ASP A 190 12.29 -19.17 19.29
C ASP A 190 12.25 -17.75 19.89
N THR A 191 13.03 -16.82 19.33
CA THR A 191 13.00 -15.41 19.74
C THR A 191 11.68 -14.76 19.37
N ILE A 192 11.13 -15.05 18.17
CA ILE A 192 9.82 -14.56 17.72
C ILE A 192 8.70 -15.15 18.57
N GLU A 193 8.78 -16.42 18.96
CA GLU A 193 7.80 -17.08 19.83
C GLU A 193 7.82 -16.45 21.22
N GLN A 194 9.01 -16.16 21.78
CA GLN A 194 9.16 -15.38 23.02
C GLN A 194 8.56 -13.97 22.88
N MET A 195 8.84 -13.26 21.78
CA MET A 195 8.25 -11.95 21.49
C MET A 195 6.73 -11.99 21.34
N LEU A 196 6.20 -13.03 20.70
CA LEU A 196 4.76 -13.24 20.53
C LEU A 196 4.09 -13.63 21.85
N SER A 197 4.77 -14.43 22.69
CA SER A 197 4.33 -14.75 24.05
C SER A 197 4.26 -13.50 24.92
N ASP A 198 5.27 -12.62 24.85
CA ASP A 198 5.29 -11.35 25.56
C ASP A 198 4.17 -10.41 25.09
N LEU A 199 3.90 -10.34 23.76
CA LEU A 199 2.78 -9.59 23.19
C LEU A 199 1.43 -10.16 23.63
N TYR A 200 1.30 -11.48 23.66
CA TYR A 200 0.08 -12.16 24.10
C TYR A 200 -0.15 -12.00 25.60
N SER A 201 0.91 -12.00 26.41
CA SER A 201 0.81 -11.80 27.86
C SER A 201 0.43 -10.36 28.21
N SER A 202 1.00 -9.38 27.48
CA SER A 202 0.83 -7.93 27.75
C SER A 202 -0.31 -7.24 26.99
N TRP A 203 -1.21 -7.99 26.37
CA TRP A 203 -2.29 -7.44 25.53
C TRP A 203 -3.22 -6.46 26.28
N LYS A 204 -3.42 -6.65 27.58
CA LYS A 204 -4.27 -5.78 28.41
C LYS A 204 -3.63 -4.41 28.62
N GLU A 205 -2.35 -4.39 28.94
CA GLU A 205 -1.51 -3.19 29.07
C GLU A 205 -1.47 -2.43 27.74
N MET A 206 -1.36 -3.16 26.62
CA MET A 206 -1.41 -2.57 25.28
C MET A 206 -2.76 -1.89 24.99
N ILE A 207 -3.90 -2.52 25.32
CA ILE A 207 -5.22 -1.91 25.16
C ILE A 207 -5.36 -0.64 26.01
N ILE A 208 -4.89 -0.67 27.26
CA ILE A 208 -4.88 0.52 28.13
C ILE A 208 -4.07 1.64 27.46
N CYS A 209 -2.88 1.34 26.94
CA CYS A 209 -2.04 2.33 26.26
C CYS A 209 -2.67 2.88 24.98
N VAL A 210 -3.44 2.07 24.24
CA VAL A 210 -4.22 2.51 23.07
C VAL A 210 -5.30 3.52 23.46
N ILE A 211 -6.04 3.27 24.55
CA ILE A 211 -7.04 4.22 25.07
C ILE A 211 -6.37 5.51 25.54
N VAL A 212 -5.25 5.40 26.27
CA VAL A 212 -4.44 6.55 26.68
C VAL A 212 -3.95 7.33 25.46
N ALA A 213 -3.49 6.67 24.39
CA ALA A 213 -3.05 7.33 23.17
C ALA A 213 -4.18 8.10 22.48
N PHE A 214 -5.39 7.54 22.44
CA PHE A 214 -6.57 8.23 21.94
C PHE A 214 -6.89 9.48 22.77
N ILE A 215 -6.94 9.35 24.10
CA ILE A 215 -7.18 10.48 25.02
C ILE A 215 -6.09 11.53 24.90
N CYS A 216 -4.81 11.14 24.92
CA CYS A 216 -3.67 12.03 24.71
C CYS A 216 -3.77 12.74 23.36
N SER A 217 -4.21 12.08 22.29
CA SER A 217 -4.40 12.73 20.99
C SER A 217 -5.50 13.80 21.01
N LEU A 218 -6.62 13.55 21.70
CA LEU A 218 -7.68 14.55 21.91
C LEU A 218 -7.21 15.71 22.80
N ILE A 219 -6.45 15.41 23.85
CA ILE A 219 -5.80 16.40 24.70
C ILE A 219 -4.81 17.22 23.87
N MET A 220 -4.02 16.61 22.99
CA MET A 220 -3.10 17.33 22.11
C MET A 220 -3.84 18.28 21.18
N VAL A 221 -4.98 17.88 20.59
CA VAL A 221 -5.85 18.81 19.84
C VAL A 221 -6.34 19.95 20.72
N SER A 222 -6.66 19.69 21.99
CA SER A 222 -7.09 20.71 22.96
C SER A 222 -5.94 21.63 23.42
N ILE A 223 -4.71 21.13 23.52
CA ILE A 223 -3.51 21.91 23.85
C ILE A 223 -3.13 22.81 22.67
N LEU A 224 -3.25 22.32 21.44
CA LEU A 224 -3.14 23.15 20.22
C LEU A 224 -4.14 24.32 20.25
N HIS A 225 -5.24 24.21 21.00
CA HIS A 225 -6.24 25.25 21.20
C HIS A 225 -5.89 26.23 22.36
N LEU A 226 -5.45 25.74 23.52
CA LEU A 226 -5.24 26.55 24.74
C LEU A 226 -3.95 27.37 24.72
N LEU A 227 -2.96 26.94 23.95
CA LEU A 227 -1.64 27.55 23.93
C LEU A 227 -1.17 27.90 22.52
N ALA A 228 -2.01 27.93 21.48
CA ALA A 228 -1.56 28.09 20.09
C ALA A 228 -0.47 29.19 19.89
N THR A 229 -0.61 30.34 20.56
CA THR A 229 0.41 31.39 20.61
C THR A 229 1.64 30.98 21.45
N LEU A 230 1.45 30.53 22.70
CA LEU A 230 2.53 30.12 23.61
C LEU A 230 3.33 28.90 23.12
N VAL A 231 2.64 27.84 22.70
CA VAL A 231 3.16 26.59 22.16
C VAL A 231 3.95 26.81 20.87
N SER A 232 3.50 27.68 19.97
CA SER A 232 4.29 28.02 18.78
C SER A 232 5.61 28.70 19.15
N TRP A 233 5.59 29.65 20.08
CA TRP A 233 6.81 30.33 20.55
C TRP A 233 7.75 29.39 21.31
N ILE A 234 7.22 28.57 22.22
CA ILE A 234 8.00 27.56 22.97
C ILE A 234 8.63 26.56 22.00
N PHE A 235 7.89 26.07 20.99
CA PHE A 235 8.45 25.15 20.01
C PHE A 235 9.51 25.80 19.12
N MET A 236 9.30 27.04 18.67
CA MET A 236 10.32 27.77 17.91
C MET A 236 11.61 27.93 18.73
N ILE A 237 11.50 28.29 20.01
CA ILE A 237 12.65 28.45 20.90
C ILE A 237 13.36 27.12 21.14
N ILE A 238 12.63 26.06 21.49
CA ILE A 238 13.21 24.73 21.77
C ILE A 238 13.91 24.17 20.52
N VAL A 239 13.27 24.24 19.35
CA VAL A 239 13.86 23.75 18.09
C VAL A 239 15.12 24.52 17.75
N SER A 240 15.12 25.85 17.90
CA SER A 240 16.32 26.68 17.70
C SER A 240 17.45 26.29 18.66
N ILE A 241 17.16 26.12 19.95
CA ILE A 241 18.17 25.74 20.95
C ILE A 241 18.76 24.36 20.64
N VAL A 242 17.91 23.36 20.39
CA VAL A 242 18.36 21.99 20.10
C VAL A 242 19.17 21.92 18.82
N SER A 243 18.77 22.63 17.76
CA SER A 243 19.49 22.65 16.48
C SER A 243 20.87 23.30 16.59
N VAL A 244 20.95 24.42 17.31
CA VAL A 244 22.23 25.12 17.55
C VAL A 244 23.13 24.29 18.46
N ALA A 245 22.61 23.73 19.55
CA ALA A 245 23.36 22.88 20.47
C ALA A 245 23.87 21.60 19.79
N GLY A 246 23.04 20.92 19.01
CA GLY A 246 23.44 19.74 18.24
C GLY A 246 24.54 20.05 17.22
N THR A 247 24.44 21.16 16.51
CA THR A 247 25.46 21.60 15.55
C THR A 247 26.77 21.98 16.25
N ALA A 248 26.68 22.67 17.40
CA ALA A 248 27.85 23.01 18.22
C ALA A 248 28.56 21.77 18.77
N LEU A 249 27.81 20.75 19.21
CA LEU A 249 28.38 19.47 19.66
C LEU A 249 29.10 18.71 18.54
N LEU A 250 28.56 18.74 17.31
CA LEU A 250 29.22 18.13 16.15
C LEU A 250 30.54 18.85 15.79
N TRP A 251 30.55 20.19 15.84
CA TRP A 251 31.79 20.96 15.66
C TRP A 251 32.80 20.75 16.78
N TYR A 252 32.34 20.67 18.04
CA TYR A 252 33.19 20.40 19.20
C TYR A 252 33.85 19.03 19.10
N THR A 253 33.09 17.99 18.76
CA THR A 253 33.62 16.61 18.58
C THR A 253 34.60 16.51 17.42
N TYR A 254 34.36 17.20 16.30
CA TYR A 254 35.34 17.32 15.22
C TYR A 254 36.64 18.02 15.68
N HIS A 255 36.51 19.11 16.45
CA HIS A 255 37.68 19.83 16.97
C HIS A 255 38.50 18.96 17.93
N GLU A 256 37.85 18.24 18.84
CA GLU A 256 38.50 17.33 19.79
C GLU A 256 39.25 16.20 19.07
N LEU A 257 38.64 15.60 18.05
CA LEU A 257 39.28 14.57 17.21
C LEU A 257 40.51 15.14 16.49
N LYS A 258 40.42 16.37 15.97
CA LYS A 258 41.53 17.05 15.29
C LYS A 258 42.67 17.45 16.22
N THR A 259 42.38 17.82 17.47
CA THR A 259 43.41 18.16 18.46
C THR A 259 44.11 16.91 19.00
N LYS A 260 43.36 15.84 19.34
CA LYS A 260 43.94 14.56 19.79
C LYS A 260 44.85 13.91 18.74
N GLN A 261 44.58 14.17 17.46
CA GLN A 261 45.41 13.74 16.34
C GLN A 261 46.72 14.52 16.21
N LYS A 262 46.76 15.79 16.62
CA LYS A 262 48.00 16.60 16.63
C LYS A 262 48.95 16.20 17.75
N ASP A 263 48.42 15.73 18.88
CA ASP A 263 49.22 15.31 20.04
C ASP A 263 49.78 13.88 19.92
N PHE A 264 49.25 13.05 19.01
CA PHE A 264 49.61 11.63 18.87
C PHE A 264 50.45 11.32 17.61
N SER A 265 51.41 12.19 17.28
CA SER A 265 52.39 11.97 16.21
C SER A 265 53.59 11.11 16.65
N ASP A 266 53.36 10.09 17.49
CA ASP A 266 54.32 9.04 17.82
C ASP A 266 53.58 7.85 18.45
N THR A 267 53.02 6.97 17.61
CA THR A 267 52.93 5.50 17.79
C THR A 267 51.89 4.96 16.80
N THR A 268 52.38 4.14 15.88
CA THR A 268 51.65 3.45 14.84
C THR A 268 50.76 2.34 15.41
N ILE A 269 49.56 2.16 14.81
CA ILE A 269 48.60 1.01 14.83
C ILE A 269 47.12 1.38 15.12
N GLY A 270 46.78 2.65 15.45
CA GLY A 270 45.37 3.11 15.57
C GLY A 270 44.84 4.04 14.45
N LEU A 271 45.66 4.33 13.45
CA LEU A 271 45.54 5.56 12.64
C LEU A 271 44.36 5.55 11.63
N ALA A 272 44.00 4.40 11.05
CA ALA A 272 43.02 4.35 9.95
C ALA A 272 41.55 4.56 10.38
N GLU A 273 41.21 4.22 11.63
CA GLU A 273 39.84 4.35 12.16
C GLU A 273 39.55 5.80 12.60
N SER A 274 40.54 6.47 13.20
CA SER A 274 40.44 7.90 13.58
C SER A 274 40.37 8.84 12.38
N PHE A 275 41.07 8.57 11.27
CA PHE A 275 40.98 9.41 10.05
C PHE A 275 39.61 9.34 9.35
N LYS A 276 38.97 8.15 9.35
CA LYS A 276 37.61 8.00 8.81
C LYS A 276 36.59 8.75 9.67
N ASN A 277 36.75 8.69 10.99
CA ASN A 277 35.88 9.40 11.92
C ASN A 277 36.07 10.93 11.81
N GLU A 278 37.30 11.44 11.70
CA GLU A 278 37.56 12.88 11.49
C GLU A 278 36.84 13.42 10.25
N LYS A 279 37.02 12.76 9.09
CA LYS A 279 36.38 13.17 7.84
C LYS A 279 34.85 13.02 7.88
N ALA A 280 34.34 11.98 8.55
CA ALA A 280 32.89 11.79 8.71
C ALA A 280 32.25 12.88 9.58
N PHE A 281 32.85 13.22 10.73
CA PHE A 281 32.35 14.30 11.60
C PHE A 281 32.46 15.68 10.96
N LEU A 282 33.45 15.91 10.08
CA LEU A 282 33.50 17.12 9.26
C LEU A 282 32.29 17.22 8.32
N TRP A 283 31.99 16.13 7.57
CA TRP A 283 30.81 16.09 6.70
C TRP A 283 29.50 16.24 7.48
N TYR A 284 29.35 15.55 8.61
CA TYR A 284 28.16 15.68 9.46
C TYR A 284 27.99 17.09 10.02
N SER A 285 29.06 17.74 10.45
CA SER A 285 29.02 19.12 10.96
C SER A 285 28.61 20.12 9.87
N ILE A 286 29.14 19.98 8.65
CA ILE A 286 28.77 20.85 7.51
C ILE A 286 27.28 20.67 7.16
N ILE A 287 26.81 19.43 7.03
CA ILE A 287 25.41 19.15 6.71
C ILE A 287 24.48 19.66 7.83
N ALA A 288 24.82 19.41 9.09
CA ALA A 288 24.06 19.89 10.24
C ALA A 288 24.01 21.43 10.32
N THR A 289 25.09 22.11 9.94
CA THR A 289 25.13 23.58 9.86
C THR A 289 24.15 24.09 8.80
N ILE A 290 24.14 23.50 7.61
CA ILE A 290 23.20 23.88 6.53
C ILE A 290 21.75 23.67 6.99
N ILE A 291 21.46 22.52 7.59
CA ILE A 291 20.12 22.21 8.11
C ILE A 291 19.72 23.21 9.20
N THR A 292 20.60 23.51 10.15
CA THR A 292 20.34 24.46 11.24
C THR A 292 20.10 25.88 10.71
N VAL A 293 20.89 26.35 9.73
CA VAL A 293 20.67 27.67 9.11
C VAL A 293 19.30 27.72 8.44
N ILE A 294 18.93 26.68 7.68
CA ILE A 294 17.60 26.60 7.05
C ILE A 294 16.50 26.60 8.11
N LEU A 295 16.63 25.81 9.17
CA LEU A 295 15.64 25.75 10.26
C LEU A 295 15.50 27.09 10.98
N LEU A 296 16.61 27.77 11.28
CA LEU A 296 16.58 29.09 11.93
C LEU A 296 15.97 30.17 11.03
N LEU A 297 16.26 30.14 9.72
CA LEU A 297 15.62 31.04 8.74
C LEU A 297 14.11 30.80 8.65
N LEU A 298 13.69 29.53 8.62
CA LEU A 298 12.26 29.19 8.65
C LEU A 298 11.60 29.72 9.93
N VAL A 299 12.18 29.46 11.09
CA VAL A 299 11.69 29.97 12.38
C VAL A 299 11.61 31.51 12.39
N TRP A 300 12.63 32.20 11.87
CA TRP A 300 12.64 33.66 11.80
C TRP A 300 11.49 34.21 10.94
N VAL A 301 11.31 33.68 9.73
CA VAL A 301 10.23 34.09 8.81
C VAL A 301 8.86 33.82 9.45
N MET A 302 8.74 32.67 10.12
CA MET A 302 7.48 32.20 10.71
C MET A 302 7.03 33.00 11.92
N ARG A 303 7.93 33.69 12.65
CA ARG A 303 7.58 34.53 13.81
C ARG A 303 6.47 35.52 13.51
N SER A 304 6.47 36.11 12.32
CA SER A 304 5.46 37.09 11.88
C SER A 304 4.08 36.48 11.63
N ARG A 305 4.01 35.16 11.40
CA ARG A 305 2.80 34.44 10.98
C ARG A 305 2.18 33.58 12.08
N VAL A 306 2.82 33.49 13.25
CA VAL A 306 2.35 32.67 14.39
C VAL A 306 0.94 33.07 14.84
N SER A 307 0.65 34.37 14.93
CA SER A 307 -0.67 34.87 15.35
C SER A 307 -1.79 34.39 14.41
N PHE A 308 -1.52 34.41 13.11
CA PHE A 308 -2.46 33.94 12.09
C PHE A 308 -2.75 32.43 12.21
N LEU A 309 -1.71 31.61 12.31
CA LEU A 309 -1.88 30.16 12.47
C LEU A 309 -2.59 29.81 13.79
N ALA A 310 -2.29 30.55 14.85
CA ALA A 310 -2.94 30.40 16.15
C ALA A 310 -4.45 30.70 16.08
N ALA A 311 -4.85 31.75 15.38
CA ALA A 311 -6.25 32.07 15.16
C ALA A 311 -6.97 30.99 14.32
N LEU A 312 -6.34 30.52 13.24
CA LEU A 312 -6.87 29.46 12.39
C LEU A 312 -7.06 28.14 13.15
N PHE A 313 -6.10 27.77 13.99
CA PHE A 313 -6.20 26.60 14.86
C PHE A 313 -7.29 26.78 15.93
N LYS A 314 -7.42 27.97 16.52
CA LYS A 314 -8.48 28.26 17.48
C LYS A 314 -9.87 28.10 16.85
N GLU A 315 -10.07 28.60 15.64
CA GLU A 315 -11.33 28.43 14.88
C GLU A 315 -11.56 26.98 14.45
N THR A 316 -10.51 26.27 14.04
CA THR A 316 -10.59 24.83 13.70
C THR A 316 -11.04 24.01 14.90
N ALA A 317 -10.46 24.25 16.08
CA ALA A 317 -10.86 23.59 17.31
C ALA A 317 -12.31 23.92 17.70
N HIS A 318 -12.75 25.17 17.51
CA HIS A 318 -14.15 25.57 17.74
C HIS A 318 -15.12 24.84 16.79
N CYS A 319 -14.74 24.69 15.51
CA CYS A 319 -15.48 23.91 14.53
C CYS A 319 -15.58 22.42 14.94
N LEU A 320 -14.45 21.79 15.27
CA LEU A 320 -14.41 20.39 15.69
C LEU A 320 -15.16 20.13 17.01
N GLY A 321 -15.11 21.09 17.95
CA GLY A 321 -15.90 21.04 19.19
C GLY A 321 -17.40 21.19 18.95
N SER A 322 -17.79 21.97 17.94
CA SER A 322 -19.19 22.14 17.52
C SER A 322 -19.74 20.95 16.72
N ILE A 323 -18.86 20.16 16.08
CA ILE A 323 -19.22 19.03 15.23
C ILE A 323 -18.40 17.79 15.59
N PRO A 324 -18.56 17.23 16.81
CA PRO A 324 -17.73 16.11 17.28
C PRO A 324 -17.89 14.84 16.42
N ALA A 325 -18.99 14.70 15.69
CA ALA A 325 -19.21 13.61 14.75
C ALA A 325 -18.14 13.53 13.63
N LEU A 326 -17.37 14.59 13.37
CA LEU A 326 -16.25 14.56 12.41
C LEU A 326 -15.16 13.55 12.80
N PHE A 327 -14.94 13.31 14.10
CA PHE A 327 -13.97 12.33 14.58
C PHE A 327 -14.33 10.88 14.23
N LEU A 328 -15.61 10.60 13.92
CA LEU A 328 -16.04 9.28 13.44
C LEU A 328 -15.75 9.06 11.96
N GLN A 329 -15.51 10.12 11.18
CA GLN A 329 -15.35 10.01 9.74
C GLN A 329 -14.16 9.13 9.32
N PRO A 330 -12.94 9.25 9.90
CA PRO A 330 -11.83 8.37 9.56
C PRO A 330 -12.13 6.88 9.85
N ILE A 331 -12.88 6.59 10.92
CA ILE A 331 -13.28 5.23 11.31
C ILE A 331 -14.24 4.65 10.27
N ILE A 332 -15.23 5.44 9.85
CA ILE A 332 -16.18 5.05 8.79
C ILE A 332 -15.43 4.75 7.49
N THR A 333 -14.49 5.60 7.08
CA THR A 333 -13.67 5.35 5.89
C THR A 333 -12.85 4.07 6.02
N PHE A 334 -12.22 3.84 7.17
CA PHE A 334 -11.42 2.65 7.41
C PHE A 334 -12.25 1.38 7.30
N PHE A 335 -13.47 1.38 7.85
CA PHE A 335 -14.43 0.28 7.69
C PHE A 335 -14.72 -0.02 6.20
N PHE A 336 -15.03 1.01 5.40
CA PHE A 336 -15.27 0.84 3.97
C PHE A 336 -14.02 0.38 3.19
N LEU A 337 -12.82 0.85 3.56
CA LEU A 337 -11.57 0.39 2.95
C LEU A 337 -11.29 -1.08 3.28
N ILE A 338 -11.53 -1.54 4.51
CA ILE A 338 -11.40 -2.97 4.87
C ILE A 338 -12.38 -3.81 4.04
N LEU A 339 -13.66 -3.42 3.99
CA LEU A 339 -14.67 -4.13 3.19
C LEU A 339 -14.26 -4.20 1.71
N PHE A 340 -13.76 -3.09 1.17
CA PHE A 340 -13.28 -3.04 -0.20
C PHE A 340 -12.04 -3.93 -0.43
N PHE A 341 -11.02 -3.85 0.43
CA PHE A 341 -9.79 -4.63 0.27
C PHE A 341 -10.01 -6.13 0.48
N THR A 342 -10.92 -6.52 1.39
CA THR A 342 -11.29 -7.93 1.57
C THR A 342 -11.99 -8.47 0.33
N PHE A 343 -13.00 -7.76 -0.20
CA PHE A 343 -13.65 -8.10 -1.46
C PHE A 343 -12.64 -8.20 -2.61
N TRP A 344 -11.81 -7.17 -2.79
CA TRP A 344 -10.79 -7.14 -3.85
C TRP A 344 -9.80 -8.29 -3.74
N SER A 345 -9.32 -8.60 -2.54
CA SER A 345 -8.36 -9.68 -2.31
C SER A 345 -8.97 -11.04 -2.62
N LEU A 346 -10.22 -11.29 -2.23
CA LEU A 346 -10.94 -12.51 -2.57
C LEU A 346 -11.09 -12.67 -4.09
N VAL A 347 -11.42 -11.60 -4.81
CA VAL A 347 -11.51 -11.62 -6.27
C VAL A 347 -10.16 -11.93 -6.90
N VAL A 348 -9.09 -11.26 -6.47
CA VAL A 348 -7.74 -11.48 -7.01
C VAL A 348 -7.22 -12.90 -6.75
N VAL A 349 -7.41 -13.43 -5.54
CA VAL A 349 -7.01 -14.81 -5.20
C VAL A 349 -7.83 -15.82 -6.02
N SER A 350 -9.12 -15.58 -6.19
CA SER A 350 -9.99 -16.46 -6.99
C SER A 350 -9.62 -16.40 -8.47
N LEU A 351 -9.32 -15.21 -9.00
CA LEU A 351 -8.84 -15.02 -10.37
C LEU A 351 -7.46 -15.67 -10.59
N ALA A 352 -6.54 -15.56 -9.62
CA ALA A 352 -5.22 -16.18 -9.68
C ALA A 352 -5.26 -17.71 -9.70
N THR A 353 -6.32 -18.30 -9.15
CA THR A 353 -6.53 -19.75 -9.07
C THR A 353 -7.55 -20.25 -10.10
N ALA A 354 -8.07 -19.36 -10.94
CA ALA A 354 -9.03 -19.70 -11.98
C ALA A 354 -8.35 -20.51 -13.08
N ASN A 355 -8.86 -21.72 -13.30
CA ASN A 355 -8.44 -22.56 -14.42
C ASN A 355 -9.52 -22.50 -15.50
N TYR A 356 -9.15 -22.05 -16.69
CA TYR A 356 -10.06 -21.99 -17.83
C TYR A 356 -9.91 -23.27 -18.66
N PRO A 357 -11.02 -23.87 -19.11
CA PRO A 357 -10.97 -25.00 -20.03
C PRO A 357 -10.31 -24.55 -21.35
N GLY A 358 -9.19 -25.19 -21.72
CA GLY A 358 -8.48 -24.94 -22.98
C GLY A 358 -6.96 -24.72 -22.86
N THR A 359 -6.40 -24.56 -21.66
CA THR A 359 -4.96 -24.28 -21.50
C THR A 359 -4.20 -25.53 -21.07
N ASN A 360 -3.82 -26.36 -22.05
CA ASN A 360 -2.49 -26.94 -22.20
C ASN A 360 -2.54 -28.01 -23.30
N ASN A 361 -2.19 -27.64 -24.54
CA ASN A 361 -1.70 -28.62 -25.48
C ASN A 361 -0.36 -29.12 -24.93
N PHE A 362 -0.35 -30.34 -24.38
CA PHE A 362 0.88 -31.04 -24.09
C PHE A 362 1.63 -31.22 -25.42
N LEU A 363 2.71 -30.47 -25.64
CA LEU A 363 3.54 -30.59 -26.83
C LEU A 363 4.24 -31.95 -26.81
N ILE A 364 3.65 -32.93 -27.50
CA ILE A 364 4.30 -34.18 -27.86
C ILE A 364 5.26 -33.87 -29.00
N ASN A 365 6.52 -33.53 -28.69
CA ASN A 365 7.59 -33.59 -29.68
C ASN A 365 7.98 -35.06 -29.87
N GLY A 366 7.15 -35.80 -30.61
CA GLY A 366 7.53 -37.07 -31.20
C GLY A 366 8.38 -36.76 -32.43
N THR A 367 9.69 -37.00 -32.34
CA THR A 367 10.55 -37.08 -33.52
C THR A 367 9.98 -38.12 -34.47
N GLN A 368 9.63 -37.70 -35.69
CA GLN A 368 9.39 -38.62 -36.79
C GLN A 368 10.64 -39.50 -36.97
N SER A 369 10.47 -40.81 -36.86
CA SER A 369 11.24 -41.73 -37.68
C SER A 369 10.39 -42.94 -38.00
N SER A 370 9.98 -42.98 -39.26
CA SER A 370 9.42 -44.15 -39.91
C SER A 370 10.40 -45.32 -39.88
N ALA A 371 9.80 -46.51 -39.99
CA ALA A 371 10.36 -47.79 -40.40
C ALA A 371 10.68 -48.80 -39.29
N ASN A 372 9.85 -49.86 -39.33
CA ASN A 372 10.10 -51.24 -38.93
C ASN A 372 10.05 -51.58 -37.43
N VAL A 373 8.86 -51.98 -36.95
CA VAL A 373 8.60 -53.33 -36.41
C VAL A 373 7.09 -53.62 -36.54
N GLN A 374 6.71 -54.33 -37.61
CA GLN A 374 5.50 -55.16 -37.59
C GLN A 374 5.80 -56.40 -36.73
N ASN A 375 4.76 -56.86 -36.01
CA ASN A 375 4.64 -58.15 -35.32
C ASN A 375 5.01 -58.17 -33.83
N ALA A 376 4.08 -57.72 -32.99
CA ALA A 376 3.55 -58.53 -31.87
C ALA A 376 2.30 -57.87 -31.26
N ALA A 377 1.27 -58.68 -31.04
CA ALA A 377 0.04 -58.42 -30.28
C ALA A 377 -1.08 -57.59 -30.93
N VAL A 378 -1.76 -58.21 -31.90
CA VAL A 378 -3.20 -58.00 -32.15
C VAL A 378 -3.96 -58.98 -31.27
N GLN A 379 -4.52 -58.52 -30.15
CA GLN A 379 -5.84 -58.93 -29.62
C GLN A 379 -6.18 -58.20 -28.31
N THR A 380 -6.34 -56.87 -28.42
CA THR A 380 -7.23 -56.13 -27.50
C THR A 380 -8.08 -55.17 -28.32
N GLN A 381 -8.83 -55.72 -29.27
CA GLN A 381 -9.99 -55.02 -29.84
C GLN A 381 -11.12 -55.11 -28.82
N ASN A 382 -11.31 -54.03 -28.04
CA ASN A 382 -12.62 -53.55 -27.58
C ASN A 382 -12.45 -52.23 -26.81
N MET A 383 -12.07 -51.16 -27.51
CA MET A 383 -12.66 -49.84 -27.32
C MET A 383 -12.52 -49.06 -28.63
N ASN A 384 -13.63 -49.07 -29.36
CA ASN A 384 -13.80 -48.34 -30.60
C ASN A 384 -13.77 -46.83 -30.39
N LYS A 385 -13.16 -46.18 -31.38
CA LYS A 385 -13.32 -44.80 -31.87
C LYS A 385 -12.35 -43.75 -31.32
N SER A 386 -11.32 -43.54 -32.14
CA SER A 386 -10.99 -42.26 -32.77
C SER A 386 -11.27 -41.03 -31.91
N ALA A 387 -10.20 -40.53 -31.29
CA ALA A 387 -10.04 -39.10 -31.15
C ALA A 387 -8.68 -38.74 -31.77
N ASN A 388 -8.67 -38.63 -33.10
CA ASN A 388 -7.70 -37.81 -33.80
C ASN A 388 -7.81 -36.38 -33.24
N TRP A 389 -7.08 -36.07 -32.17
CA TRP A 389 -6.87 -34.69 -31.72
C TRP A 389 -5.79 -34.03 -32.59
N LYS A 390 -6.03 -34.02 -33.91
CA LYS A 390 -5.40 -33.07 -34.83
C LYS A 390 -6.47 -32.03 -35.14
N ASN A 391 -6.59 -31.10 -34.21
CA ASN A 391 -7.10 -29.75 -34.32
C ASN A 391 -7.16 -29.30 -32.86
N ASP A 392 -6.30 -28.39 -32.42
CA ASP A 392 -6.83 -27.33 -31.58
C ASP A 392 -5.92 -26.12 -31.46
N ILE A 393 -6.57 -25.01 -31.79
CA ILE A 393 -6.17 -23.63 -31.70
C ILE A 393 -5.76 -23.35 -30.25
N GLN A 394 -4.56 -22.79 -30.11
CA GLN A 394 -4.03 -22.27 -28.86
C GLN A 394 -4.90 -21.10 -28.37
N PHE A 395 -5.94 -21.37 -27.58
CA PHE A 395 -6.54 -20.36 -26.72
C PHE A 395 -5.75 -20.32 -25.41
N ASP A 396 -4.57 -19.69 -25.44
CA ASP A 396 -4.02 -19.07 -24.22
C ASP A 396 -5.10 -18.05 -23.78
N PRO A 397 -5.68 -18.14 -22.57
CA PRO A 397 -6.77 -17.25 -22.17
C PRO A 397 -6.23 -15.82 -21.96
N MET A 398 -6.00 -15.13 -23.08
CA MET A 398 -5.49 -13.78 -23.18
C MET A 398 -6.41 -12.78 -22.47
N TRP A 399 -7.71 -13.10 -22.40
CA TRP A 399 -8.74 -12.38 -21.65
C TRP A 399 -8.46 -12.34 -20.14
N VAL A 400 -7.94 -13.42 -19.56
CA VAL A 400 -7.68 -13.56 -18.12
C VAL A 400 -6.43 -12.80 -17.72
N LYS A 401 -5.39 -12.85 -18.56
CA LYS A 401 -4.21 -11.99 -18.44
C LYS A 401 -4.58 -10.50 -18.58
N SER A 402 -5.57 -10.18 -19.43
CA SER A 402 -6.10 -8.82 -19.60
C SER A 402 -6.88 -8.32 -18.36
N MET A 403 -7.58 -9.21 -17.65
CA MET A 403 -8.38 -8.86 -16.45
C MET A 403 -7.54 -8.34 -15.27
N TRP A 404 -6.26 -8.73 -15.14
CA TRP A 404 -5.40 -8.28 -14.03
C TRP A 404 -5.23 -6.76 -13.96
N TRP A 405 -5.17 -6.10 -15.13
CA TRP A 405 -5.09 -4.64 -15.20
C TRP A 405 -6.36 -3.96 -14.68
N MET A 406 -7.53 -4.55 -14.92
CA MET A 406 -8.80 -4.07 -14.38
C MET A 406 -8.86 -4.20 -12.86
N CYS A 407 -8.34 -5.30 -12.28
CA CYS A 407 -8.20 -5.44 -10.83
C CYS A 407 -7.27 -4.38 -10.23
N LEU A 408 -6.18 -4.02 -10.91
CA LEU A 408 -5.26 -2.97 -10.47
C LEU A 408 -5.93 -1.58 -10.52
N ILE A 409 -6.64 -1.27 -11.61
CA ILE A 409 -7.42 -0.02 -11.71
C ILE A 409 -8.50 0.01 -10.63
N CYS A 410 -9.18 -1.10 -10.36
CA CYS A 410 -10.19 -1.21 -9.31
C CYS A 410 -9.58 -0.89 -7.94
N LEU A 411 -8.44 -1.50 -7.60
CA LEU A 411 -7.74 -1.24 -6.34
C LEU A 411 -7.48 0.25 -6.14
N VAL A 412 -6.90 0.90 -7.15
CA VAL A 412 -6.49 2.29 -7.06
C VAL A 412 -7.71 3.22 -7.10
N TRP A 413 -8.56 3.11 -8.11
CA TRP A 413 -9.71 4.00 -8.29
C TRP A 413 -10.73 3.83 -7.16
N GLY A 414 -11.00 2.60 -6.72
CA GLY A 414 -11.87 2.30 -5.58
C GLY A 414 -11.36 2.93 -4.28
N SER A 415 -10.07 2.77 -3.97
CA SER A 415 -9.47 3.35 -2.76
C SER A 415 -9.50 4.89 -2.80
N GLU A 416 -9.11 5.49 -3.92
CA GLU A 416 -9.12 6.97 -4.07
C GLU A 416 -10.54 7.53 -4.06
N PHE A 417 -11.54 6.78 -4.54
CA PHE A 417 -12.95 7.16 -4.47
C PHE A 417 -13.46 7.18 -3.03
N ILE A 418 -13.16 6.14 -2.24
CA ILE A 418 -13.54 6.07 -0.82
C ILE A 418 -12.88 7.21 -0.03
N LEU A 419 -11.59 7.47 -0.26
CA LEU A 419 -10.88 8.60 0.36
C LEU A 419 -11.43 9.96 -0.10
N GLY A 420 -11.82 10.09 -1.38
CA GLY A 420 -12.46 11.30 -1.89
C GLY A 420 -13.85 11.55 -1.28
N CYS A 421 -14.62 10.49 -1.01
CA CYS A 421 -15.89 10.58 -0.28
C CYS A 421 -15.69 11.12 1.14
N GLN A 422 -14.62 10.69 1.83
CA GLN A 422 -14.24 11.24 3.13
C GLN A 422 -13.94 12.73 3.05
N GLN A 423 -13.08 13.14 2.11
CA GLN A 423 -12.68 14.54 1.95
C GLN A 423 -13.89 15.43 1.66
N MET A 424 -14.77 15.02 0.73
CA MET A 424 -16.01 15.75 0.41
C MET A 424 -16.96 15.83 1.61
N THR A 425 -17.06 14.75 2.41
CA THR A 425 -17.92 14.73 3.60
C THR A 425 -17.43 15.72 4.65
N ILE A 426 -16.13 15.72 4.96
CA ILE A 426 -15.52 16.66 5.92
C ILE A 426 -15.69 18.09 5.42
N ALA A 427 -15.31 18.36 4.17
CA ALA A 427 -15.41 19.68 3.58
C ALA A 427 -16.85 20.21 3.59
N GLY A 428 -17.84 19.36 3.29
CA GLY A 428 -19.25 19.74 3.28
C GLY A 428 -19.82 19.97 4.67
N ALA A 429 -19.36 19.25 5.70
CA ALA A 429 -19.77 19.50 7.07
C ALA A 429 -19.18 20.82 7.60
N VAL A 430 -17.89 21.06 7.33
CA VAL A 430 -17.15 22.26 7.71
C VAL A 430 -17.74 23.50 7.02
N SER A 431 -17.91 23.47 5.70
CA SER A 431 -18.49 24.59 4.95
C SER A 431 -19.94 24.85 5.35
N HIS A 432 -20.74 23.80 5.59
CA HIS A 432 -22.10 23.97 6.07
C HIS A 432 -22.17 24.68 7.42
N TRP A 433 -21.34 24.28 8.38
CA TRP A 433 -21.24 24.96 9.67
C TRP A 433 -20.74 26.40 9.49
N TYR A 434 -19.68 26.60 8.70
CA TYR A 434 -19.06 27.91 8.48
C TYR A 434 -19.96 28.92 7.78
N PHE A 435 -20.86 28.50 6.88
CA PHE A 435 -21.78 29.40 6.15
C PHE A 435 -23.22 29.45 6.72
N ARG A 436 -23.67 28.44 7.49
CA ARG A 436 -25.01 28.46 8.13
C ARG A 436 -25.02 28.86 9.61
N GLY A 437 -23.99 28.52 10.39
CA GLY A 437 -23.83 29.02 11.76
C GLY A 437 -25.00 28.55 12.64
N PRO A 438 -25.75 29.44 13.32
CA PRO A 438 -26.91 29.05 14.14
C PRO A 438 -27.99 28.30 13.36
N ASN A 439 -28.11 28.55 12.05
CA ASN A 439 -29.07 27.89 11.16
C ASN A 439 -28.52 26.58 10.57
N ALA A 440 -27.41 26.06 11.08
CA ALA A 440 -26.86 24.80 10.62
C ALA A 440 -27.76 23.61 11.03
N HIS A 441 -27.71 22.55 10.24
CA HIS A 441 -28.45 21.33 10.51
C HIS A 441 -27.89 20.69 11.79
N PRO A 442 -28.72 20.11 12.69
CA PRO A 442 -28.26 19.53 13.96
C PRO A 442 -27.16 18.47 13.80
N SER A 443 -27.17 17.76 12.67
CA SER A 443 -26.11 16.81 12.28
C SER A 443 -25.45 17.22 10.94
N PRO A 444 -24.45 18.12 10.94
CA PRO A 444 -23.79 18.59 9.71
C PRO A 444 -23.12 17.47 8.91
N VAL A 445 -22.56 16.47 9.59
CA VAL A 445 -21.90 15.32 8.96
C VAL A 445 -22.89 14.47 8.18
N LEU A 446 -24.01 14.05 8.78
CA LEU A 446 -25.04 13.27 8.08
C LEU A 446 -25.66 14.07 6.93
N TYR A 447 -25.86 15.37 7.12
CA TYR A 447 -26.33 16.24 6.06
C TYR A 447 -25.34 16.27 4.88
N SER A 448 -24.05 16.40 5.16
CA SER A 448 -22.98 16.36 4.16
C SER A 448 -22.92 15.01 3.42
N ILE A 449 -23.01 13.89 4.14
CA ILE A 449 -23.09 12.54 3.54
C ILE A 449 -24.31 12.42 2.61
N GLY A 450 -25.47 12.89 3.05
CA GLY A 450 -26.69 12.89 2.23
C GLY A 450 -26.54 13.72 0.96
N LYS A 451 -25.85 14.87 1.03
CA LYS A 451 -25.54 15.69 -0.15
C LYS A 451 -24.53 15.02 -1.07
N LEU A 452 -23.48 14.40 -0.52
CA LEU A 452 -22.51 13.63 -1.28
C LEU A 452 -23.20 12.53 -2.10
N LEU A 453 -23.98 11.67 -1.44
CA LEU A 453 -24.65 10.54 -2.07
C LEU A 453 -25.67 10.99 -3.14
N LYS A 454 -26.41 12.06 -2.86
CA LYS A 454 -27.48 12.52 -3.77
C LYS A 454 -26.96 13.34 -4.95
N TYR A 455 -25.92 14.17 -4.76
CA TYR A 455 -25.54 15.18 -5.76
C TYR A 455 -24.09 15.10 -6.23
N HIS A 456 -23.14 14.63 -5.43
CA HIS A 456 -21.70 14.88 -5.68
C HIS A 456 -20.84 13.63 -5.93
N LEU A 457 -21.42 12.43 -6.00
CA LEU A 457 -20.68 11.21 -6.33
C LEU A 457 -19.92 11.31 -7.66
N GLY A 458 -20.45 12.07 -8.64
CA GLY A 458 -19.82 12.23 -9.96
C GLY A 458 -18.52 13.01 -9.89
N SER A 459 -18.52 14.10 -9.12
CA SER A 459 -17.33 14.91 -8.92
C SER A 459 -16.25 14.13 -8.17
N VAL A 460 -16.63 13.29 -7.19
CA VAL A 460 -15.69 12.41 -6.49
C VAL A 460 -15.17 11.31 -7.41
N ALA A 461 -16.02 10.70 -8.25
CA ALA A 461 -15.61 9.70 -9.25
C ALA A 461 -14.59 10.28 -10.24
N LYS A 462 -14.83 11.50 -10.72
CA LYS A 462 -13.92 12.21 -11.63
C LYS A 462 -12.60 12.57 -10.97
N GLY A 463 -12.63 13.16 -9.77
CA GLY A 463 -11.42 13.51 -9.04
C GLY A 463 -10.56 12.28 -8.74
N SER A 464 -11.15 11.23 -8.17
CA SER A 464 -10.45 9.97 -7.87
C SER A 464 -9.91 9.27 -9.12
N PHE A 465 -10.60 9.36 -10.26
CA PHE A 465 -10.10 8.86 -11.54
C PHE A 465 -8.86 9.62 -12.01
N LEU A 466 -8.84 10.96 -11.87
CA LEU A 466 -7.70 11.77 -12.26
C LEU A 466 -6.43 11.41 -11.46
N ILE A 467 -6.56 11.11 -10.17
CA ILE A 467 -5.44 10.57 -9.36
C ILE A 467 -5.01 9.22 -9.93
N THR A 468 -5.96 8.33 -10.21
CA THR A 468 -5.70 6.99 -10.74
C THR A 468 -4.93 7.02 -12.06
N LEU A 469 -5.27 7.98 -12.94
CA LEU A 469 -4.64 8.17 -14.25
C LEU A 469 -3.12 8.40 -14.15
N PHE A 470 -2.65 9.07 -13.10
CA PHE A 470 -1.21 9.32 -12.90
C PHE A 470 -0.55 8.30 -11.97
N LYS A 471 -1.31 7.75 -11.01
CA LYS A 471 -0.81 6.77 -10.04
C LYS A 471 -0.53 5.41 -10.69
N VAL A 472 -1.37 4.94 -11.62
CA VAL A 472 -1.17 3.64 -12.30
C VAL A 472 0.11 3.62 -13.16
N PRO A 473 0.36 4.60 -14.07
CA PRO A 473 1.62 4.67 -14.80
C PRO A 473 2.84 4.74 -13.89
N ARG A 474 2.78 5.51 -12.80
CA ARG A 474 3.85 5.59 -11.80
C ARG A 474 4.16 4.21 -11.20
N LEU A 475 3.13 3.43 -10.83
CA LEU A 475 3.31 2.08 -10.30
C LEU A 475 3.98 1.16 -11.34
N ILE A 476 3.54 1.23 -12.59
CA ILE A 476 4.12 0.44 -13.70
C ILE A 476 5.59 0.80 -13.92
N LEU A 477 5.92 2.10 -14.03
CA LEU A 477 7.29 2.56 -14.22
C LEU A 477 8.18 2.17 -13.04
N THR A 478 7.66 2.25 -11.80
CA THR A 478 8.36 1.80 -10.60
C THR A 478 8.66 0.31 -10.65
N PHE A 479 7.69 -0.51 -11.05
CA PHE A 479 7.86 -1.94 -11.21
C PHE A 479 8.87 -2.28 -12.32
N LEU A 480 8.80 -1.60 -13.46
CA LEU A 480 9.76 -1.75 -14.56
C LEU A 480 11.17 -1.36 -14.09
N HIS A 481 11.34 -0.26 -13.37
CA HIS A 481 12.63 0.17 -12.82
C HIS A 481 13.23 -0.88 -11.90
N ALA A 482 12.43 -1.41 -10.97
CA ALA A 482 12.88 -2.46 -10.07
C ALA A 482 13.31 -3.73 -10.83
N LYS A 483 12.52 -4.15 -11.82
CA LYS A 483 12.79 -5.38 -12.60
C LYS A 483 13.99 -5.25 -13.54
N LEU A 484 14.14 -4.08 -14.18
CA LEU A 484 15.28 -3.79 -15.04
C LEU A 484 16.56 -3.64 -14.22
N SER A 485 16.49 -2.99 -13.06
CA SER A 485 17.65 -2.84 -12.16
C SER A 485 18.14 -4.18 -11.61
N ALA A 486 17.23 -5.14 -11.37
CA ALA A 486 17.58 -6.49 -10.91
C ALA A 486 18.24 -7.38 -11.99
N ARG A 487 18.14 -7.03 -13.28
CA ARG A 487 18.73 -7.79 -14.40
C ARG A 487 19.87 -7.04 -15.09
N ALA A 488 20.20 -5.84 -14.62
CA ALA A 488 21.11 -4.94 -15.30
C ALA A 488 22.57 -5.18 -14.91
N GLU A 489 23.18 -6.24 -15.42
CA GLU A 489 24.65 -6.27 -15.59
C GLU A 489 25.10 -5.49 -16.85
N LYS A 490 24.17 -5.12 -17.76
CA LYS A 490 24.47 -4.44 -19.05
C LYS A 490 23.49 -3.31 -19.44
N GLY A 491 22.79 -2.70 -18.48
CA GLY A 491 21.84 -1.61 -18.78
C GLY A 491 22.52 -0.24 -18.90
N SER A 492 22.20 0.54 -19.94
CA SER A 492 22.66 1.93 -20.08
C SER A 492 22.21 2.81 -18.91
N ASP A 493 23.14 3.55 -18.31
CA ASP A 493 22.85 4.44 -17.18
C ASP A 493 21.90 5.60 -17.57
N CYS A 494 21.88 6.00 -18.84
CA CYS A 494 20.94 6.99 -19.37
C CYS A 494 19.48 6.51 -19.25
N ALA A 495 19.21 5.22 -19.52
CA ALA A 495 17.87 4.65 -19.41
C ALA A 495 17.41 4.57 -17.94
N LYS A 496 18.31 4.27 -17.01
CA LYS A 496 18.03 4.29 -15.56
C LYS A 496 17.72 5.71 -15.08
N CYS A 497 18.51 6.69 -15.54
CA CYS A 497 18.30 8.10 -15.22
C CYS A 497 16.95 8.61 -15.74
N GLY A 498 16.63 8.37 -17.02
CA GLY A 498 15.36 8.75 -17.61
C GLY A 498 14.15 8.16 -16.87
N LEU A 499 14.22 6.86 -16.51
CA LEU A 499 13.14 6.20 -15.79
C LEU A 499 12.94 6.77 -14.37
N LYS A 500 14.02 7.08 -13.65
CA LYS A 500 13.94 7.77 -12.34
C LYS A 500 13.31 9.16 -12.48
N CYS A 501 13.69 9.92 -13.51
CA CYS A 501 13.12 11.23 -13.77
C CYS A 501 11.60 11.15 -14.03
N CYS A 502 11.15 10.23 -14.89
CA CYS A 502 9.72 10.02 -15.13
C CYS A 502 8.96 9.62 -13.86
N ILE A 503 9.51 8.71 -13.04
CA ILE A 503 8.90 8.32 -11.76
C ILE A 503 8.74 9.52 -10.84
N CYS A 504 9.74 10.40 -10.76
CA CYS A 504 9.70 11.64 -9.99
C CYS A 504 8.61 12.60 -10.52
N CYS A 505 8.54 12.82 -11.84
CA CYS A 505 7.52 13.68 -12.44
C CYS A 505 6.10 13.18 -12.16
N PHE A 506 5.84 11.88 -12.34
CA PHE A 506 4.54 11.29 -12.01
C PHE A 506 4.24 11.33 -10.51
N TYR A 507 5.25 11.20 -9.64
CA TYR A 507 5.09 11.39 -8.19
C TYR A 507 4.59 12.81 -7.88
N CYS A 508 5.28 13.82 -8.42
CA CYS A 508 4.94 15.23 -8.22
C CYS A 508 3.55 15.54 -8.75
N LEU A 509 3.22 15.05 -9.95
CA LEU A 509 1.91 15.23 -10.56
C LEU A 509 0.80 14.55 -9.75
N GLU A 510 0.99 13.30 -9.30
CA GLU A 510 0.02 12.61 -8.43
C GLU A 510 -0.23 13.41 -7.14
N LYS A 511 0.83 13.91 -6.50
CA LYS A 511 0.73 14.72 -5.28
C LYS A 511 0.00 16.03 -5.52
N PHE A 512 0.32 16.72 -6.61
CA PHE A 512 -0.37 17.94 -7.01
C PHE A 512 -1.86 17.70 -7.30
N ILE A 513 -2.20 16.65 -8.04
CA ILE A 513 -3.60 16.31 -8.33
C ILE A 513 -4.37 15.94 -7.05
N ARG A 514 -3.75 15.20 -6.12
CA ARG A 514 -4.37 14.91 -4.82
C ARG A 514 -4.65 16.18 -4.02
N TYR A 515 -3.69 17.09 -3.99
CA TYR A 515 -3.84 18.40 -3.36
C TYR A 515 -4.94 19.23 -4.02
N LEU A 516 -4.97 19.29 -5.35
CA LEU A 516 -6.00 20.01 -6.11
C LEU A 516 -7.39 19.42 -5.86
N ASN A 517 -7.53 18.08 -5.87
CA ASN A 517 -8.79 17.40 -5.60
C ASN A 517 -9.35 17.75 -4.22
N HIS A 518 -8.51 17.73 -3.18
CA HIS A 518 -8.92 18.06 -1.82
C HIS A 518 -9.55 19.46 -1.76
N ASN A 519 -8.87 20.45 -2.34
CA ASN A 519 -9.35 21.83 -2.38
C ASN A 519 -10.57 22.01 -3.31
N ALA A 520 -10.62 21.31 -4.44
CA ALA A 520 -11.75 21.34 -5.36
C ALA A 520 -13.03 20.79 -4.69
N TYR A 521 -12.93 19.73 -3.89
CA TYR A 521 -14.07 19.20 -3.13
C TYR A 521 -14.63 20.24 -2.16
N THR A 522 -13.77 21.02 -1.50
CA THR A 522 -14.21 22.13 -0.66
C THR A 522 -15.00 23.17 -1.44
N ILE A 523 -14.50 23.64 -2.59
CA ILE A 523 -15.24 24.58 -3.45
C ILE A 523 -16.57 24.00 -3.94
N ILE A 524 -16.63 22.72 -4.31
CA ILE A 524 -17.89 22.06 -4.72
C ILE A 524 -18.94 22.18 -3.62
N THR A 525 -18.56 22.04 -2.35
CA THR A 525 -19.53 22.13 -1.24
C THR A 525 -20.02 23.55 -0.99
N ILE A 526 -19.20 24.56 -1.30
CA ILE A 526 -19.52 25.99 -1.15
C ILE A 526 -20.42 26.44 -2.31
N GLU A 527 -19.97 26.27 -3.55
CA GLU A 527 -20.62 26.83 -4.73
C GLU A 527 -21.59 25.89 -5.43
N ARG A 528 -21.52 24.58 -5.16
CA ARG A 528 -22.31 23.54 -5.85
C ARG A 528 -22.10 23.53 -7.38
N CYS A 529 -20.85 23.63 -7.81
CA CYS A 529 -20.46 23.54 -9.21
C CYS A 529 -19.78 22.20 -9.55
N ASN A 530 -19.60 21.91 -10.85
CA ASN A 530 -18.91 20.70 -11.32
C ASN A 530 -17.41 20.75 -11.01
N PHE A 531 -16.77 19.59 -10.94
CA PHE A 531 -15.38 19.43 -10.49
C PHE A 531 -14.36 20.31 -11.22
N CYS A 532 -14.43 20.45 -12.54
CA CYS A 532 -13.45 21.25 -13.28
C CYS A 532 -13.55 22.75 -12.95
N LYS A 533 -14.78 23.28 -12.84
CA LYS A 533 -15.01 24.68 -12.46
C LYS A 533 -14.54 24.91 -11.02
N ALA A 534 -14.86 23.98 -10.13
CA ALA A 534 -14.42 24.03 -8.74
C ALA A 534 -12.89 23.94 -8.60
N ALA A 535 -12.23 23.07 -9.36
CA ALA A 535 -10.77 22.93 -9.34
C ALA A 535 -10.08 24.19 -9.88
N ALA A 536 -10.60 24.78 -10.97
CA ALA A 536 -10.07 26.04 -11.49
C ALA A 536 -10.20 27.18 -10.47
N LYS A 537 -11.36 27.27 -9.81
CA LYS A 537 -11.59 28.26 -8.76
C LYS A 537 -10.70 28.02 -7.54
N ALA A 538 -10.64 26.79 -7.04
CA ALA A 538 -9.76 26.40 -5.93
C ALA A 538 -8.31 26.76 -6.22
N PHE A 539 -7.82 26.46 -7.42
CA PHE A 539 -6.47 26.81 -7.84
C PHE A 539 -6.24 28.32 -7.86
N SER A 540 -7.16 29.10 -8.44
CA SER A 540 -7.06 30.57 -8.46
C SER A 540 -7.04 31.14 -7.04
N THR A 541 -7.92 30.68 -6.15
CA THR A 541 -8.00 31.14 -4.76
C THR A 541 -6.72 30.83 -3.98
N ILE A 542 -6.13 29.65 -4.21
CA ILE A 542 -4.86 29.24 -3.60
C ILE A 542 -3.70 30.10 -4.12
N VAL A 543 -3.60 30.30 -5.43
CA VAL A 543 -2.51 31.09 -6.04
C VAL A 543 -2.57 32.56 -5.60
N ASN A 544 -3.77 33.13 -5.55
CA ASN A 544 -3.97 34.51 -5.09
C ASN A 544 -3.61 34.69 -3.60
N ASN A 545 -3.51 33.61 -2.81
CA ASN A 545 -3.14 33.63 -1.40
C ASN A 545 -1.92 32.72 -1.12
N ALA A 546 -1.04 32.54 -2.12
CA ALA A 546 0.01 31.51 -2.09
C ALA A 546 0.92 31.59 -0.86
N LEU A 547 1.28 32.80 -0.40
CA LEU A 547 2.13 32.97 0.79
C LEU A 547 1.44 32.47 2.07
N GLN A 548 0.14 32.72 2.21
CA GLN A 548 -0.64 32.25 3.36
C GLN A 548 -0.79 30.73 3.33
N VAL A 549 -1.11 30.17 2.15
CA VAL A 549 -1.23 28.71 1.95
C VAL A 549 0.09 28.01 2.23
N ALA A 550 1.20 28.50 1.68
CA ALA A 550 2.53 27.92 1.89
C ALA A 550 2.90 27.93 3.37
N THR A 551 2.54 28.99 4.09
CA THR A 551 2.77 29.08 5.54
C THR A 551 1.90 28.08 6.31
N ILE A 552 0.60 27.97 6.01
CA ILE A 552 -0.31 27.03 6.68
C ILE A 552 0.15 25.60 6.47
N ASN A 553 0.43 25.19 5.24
CA ASN A 553 0.80 23.82 4.93
C ASN A 553 2.16 23.47 5.53
N SER A 554 3.18 24.33 5.38
CA SER A 554 4.52 24.00 5.92
C SER A 554 4.56 23.99 7.45
N VAL A 555 4.02 25.03 8.10
CA VAL A 555 4.09 25.18 9.55
C VAL A 555 3.07 24.30 10.26
N GLY A 556 1.86 24.24 9.72
CA GLY A 556 0.79 23.39 10.26
C GLY A 556 1.19 21.93 10.24
N ASP A 557 1.73 21.43 9.13
CA ASP A 557 2.19 20.05 9.02
C ASP A 557 3.31 19.75 10.01
N PHE A 558 4.24 20.69 10.21
CA PHE A 558 5.33 20.53 11.18
C PHE A 558 4.80 20.44 12.62
N ILE A 559 3.89 21.34 13.02
CA ILE A 559 3.28 21.35 14.35
C ILE A 559 2.47 20.06 14.58
N LEU A 560 1.69 19.64 13.59
CA LEU A 560 0.90 18.41 13.68
C LEU A 560 1.79 17.16 13.69
N PHE A 561 2.91 17.17 12.98
CA PHE A 561 3.91 16.10 13.06
C PHE A 561 4.52 16.01 14.46
N LEU A 562 4.92 17.14 15.04
CA LEU A 562 5.44 17.18 16.40
C LEU A 562 4.40 16.70 17.42
N GLY A 563 3.13 17.05 17.22
CA GLY A 563 2.01 16.51 18.01
C GLY A 563 1.95 14.99 17.97
N LYS A 564 2.11 14.36 16.79
CA LYS A 564 2.14 12.89 16.64
C LYS A 564 3.32 12.28 17.40
N CYS A 565 4.49 12.92 17.35
CA CYS A 565 5.68 12.48 18.10
C CYS A 565 5.50 12.57 19.62
N ILE A 566 4.89 13.66 20.13
CA ILE A 566 4.64 13.84 21.56
C ILE A 566 3.65 12.80 22.09
N VAL A 567 2.53 12.56 21.40
CA VAL A 567 1.58 11.49 21.79
C VAL A 567 2.30 10.15 21.87
N THR A 568 3.11 9.83 20.85
CA THR A 568 3.86 8.58 20.79
C THR A 568 4.87 8.47 21.93
N ALA A 569 5.60 9.54 22.24
CA ALA A 569 6.58 9.56 23.32
C ALA A 569 5.91 9.40 24.70
N VAL A 570 4.85 10.15 24.98
CA VAL A 570 4.12 10.09 26.26
C VAL A 570 3.53 8.69 26.48
N THR A 571 2.85 8.15 25.47
CA THR A 571 2.25 6.81 25.54
C THR A 571 3.31 5.71 25.60
N GLY A 572 4.43 5.86 24.88
CA GLY A 572 5.57 4.95 24.94
C GLY A 572 6.24 4.94 26.32
N ILE A 573 6.40 6.11 26.96
CA ILE A 573 6.93 6.21 28.34
C ILE A 573 5.97 5.53 29.32
N ILE A 574 4.67 5.82 29.23
CA ILE A 574 3.66 5.18 30.10
C ILE A 574 3.66 3.66 29.89
N GLY A 575 3.65 3.21 28.63
CA GLY A 575 3.71 1.79 28.27
C GLY A 575 4.97 1.11 28.79
N LEU A 576 6.13 1.75 28.63
CA LEU A 576 7.40 1.24 29.15
C LEU A 576 7.38 1.08 30.67
N LEU A 577 6.84 2.06 31.40
CA LEU A 577 6.75 2.00 32.86
C LEU A 577 5.77 0.90 33.32
N LEU A 578 4.65 0.71 32.62
CA LEU A 578 3.69 -0.35 32.92
C LEU A 578 4.27 -1.74 32.64
N LEU A 579 4.89 -1.92 31.47
CA LEU A 579 5.46 -3.21 31.04
C LEU A 579 6.69 -3.60 31.84
N LYS A 580 7.55 -2.64 32.22
CA LYS A 580 8.71 -2.88 33.08
C LYS A 580 8.32 -3.41 34.47
N ARG A 581 7.11 -3.11 34.94
CA ARG A 581 6.61 -3.62 36.23
C ARG A 581 6.22 -5.10 36.16
N ASN A 582 5.99 -5.64 34.96
CA ASN A 582 5.62 -7.03 34.77
C ASN A 582 6.88 -7.90 34.63
N THR A 583 7.16 -8.72 35.65
CA THR A 583 8.34 -9.60 35.70
C THR A 583 8.23 -10.81 34.77
N ASP A 584 7.04 -11.08 34.24
CA ASP A 584 6.76 -12.25 33.39
C ASP A 584 7.11 -12.01 31.91
N LEU A 585 7.55 -10.79 31.57
CA LEU A 585 7.94 -10.43 30.20
C LEU A 585 9.44 -10.61 29.99
N HIS A 586 9.82 -11.36 28.96
CA HIS A 586 11.23 -11.55 28.59
C HIS A 586 11.81 -10.31 27.87
N PHE A 587 11.03 -9.71 26.97
CA PHE A 587 11.40 -8.57 26.14
C PHE A 587 10.30 -7.49 26.15
N TYR A 588 10.16 -6.77 27.27
CA TYR A 588 9.20 -5.65 27.39
C TYR A 588 9.39 -4.53 26.34
N ALA A 589 10.58 -4.45 25.73
CA ALA A 589 10.89 -3.52 24.64
C ALA A 589 10.02 -3.76 23.39
N VAL A 590 9.66 -5.01 23.10
CA VAL A 590 8.88 -5.37 21.91
C VAL A 590 7.43 -4.91 22.03
N PRO A 591 6.67 -5.23 23.10
CA PRO A 591 5.35 -4.65 23.31
C PRO A 591 5.38 -3.11 23.41
N THR A 592 6.44 -2.52 23.99
CA THR A 592 6.60 -1.05 24.03
C THR A 592 6.72 -0.46 22.63
N LEU A 593 7.54 -1.06 21.75
CA LEU A 593 7.67 -0.62 20.36
C LEU A 593 6.34 -0.75 19.61
N VAL A 594 5.60 -1.83 19.84
CA VAL A 594 4.28 -2.03 19.24
C VAL A 594 3.28 -0.98 19.74
N ILE A 595 3.29 -0.63 21.03
CA ILE A 595 2.51 0.48 21.58
C ILE A 595 2.86 1.79 20.88
N CYS A 596 4.15 2.13 20.75
CA CYS A 596 4.58 3.35 20.05
C CYS A 596 4.07 3.40 18.60
N ILE A 597 4.14 2.28 17.87
CA ILE A 597 3.63 2.21 16.50
C ILE A 597 2.11 2.49 16.47
N TYR A 598 1.32 1.82 17.31
CA TYR A 598 -0.12 2.03 17.37
C TYR A 598 -0.48 3.44 17.81
N SER A 599 0.19 3.98 18.83
CA SER A 599 0.00 5.35 19.28
C SER A 599 0.27 6.37 18.19
N PHE A 600 1.33 6.18 17.40
CA PHE A 600 1.62 7.06 16.26
C PHE A 600 0.50 7.02 15.22
N PHE A 601 -0.03 5.84 14.90
CA PHE A 601 -1.14 5.71 13.96
C PHE A 601 -2.43 6.36 14.49
N ILE A 602 -2.76 6.18 15.76
CA ILE A 602 -3.92 6.81 16.40
C ILE A 602 -3.79 8.34 16.35
N ALA A 603 -2.62 8.86 16.73
CA ALA A 603 -2.32 10.28 16.64
C ALA A 603 -2.40 10.77 15.19
N HIS A 604 -1.87 10.02 14.23
CA HIS A 604 -1.95 10.34 12.81
C HIS A 604 -3.42 10.46 12.34
N CYS A 605 -4.29 9.53 12.71
CA CYS A 605 -5.71 9.57 12.33
C CYS A 605 -6.43 10.83 12.85
N ILE A 606 -6.21 11.20 14.11
CA ILE A 606 -6.86 12.36 14.73
C ILE A 606 -6.27 13.67 14.22
N LEU A 607 -4.93 13.79 14.19
CA LEU A 607 -4.27 15.03 13.78
C LEU A 607 -4.36 15.28 12.26
N SER A 608 -4.46 14.24 11.42
CA SER A 608 -4.71 14.44 9.99
C SER A 608 -6.18 14.78 9.68
N LEU A 609 -7.15 14.41 10.53
CA LEU A 609 -8.49 14.97 10.45
C LEU A 609 -8.46 16.49 10.72
N TYR A 610 -7.70 16.90 11.73
CA TYR A 610 -7.53 18.30 12.07
C TYR A 610 -6.92 19.10 10.90
N GLU A 611 -5.85 18.57 10.27
CA GLU A 611 -5.22 19.10 9.05
C GLU A 611 -6.26 19.39 7.95
N MET A 612 -7.11 18.40 7.62
CA MET A 612 -8.16 18.58 6.62
C MET A 612 -9.19 19.65 6.98
N VAL A 613 -9.54 19.81 8.26
CA VAL A 613 -10.50 20.85 8.68
C VAL A 613 -9.87 22.24 8.58
N VAL A 614 -8.58 22.37 8.91
CA VAL A 614 -7.82 23.62 8.75
C VAL A 614 -7.82 24.06 7.29
N ASP A 615 -7.49 23.16 6.36
CA ASP A 615 -7.47 23.43 4.91
C ASP A 615 -8.86 23.84 4.40
N CYS A 616 -9.89 23.12 4.82
CA CYS A 616 -11.27 23.41 4.42
C CYS A 616 -11.74 24.77 4.93
N LEU A 617 -11.46 25.10 6.21
CA LEU A 617 -11.83 26.37 6.81
C LEU A 617 -11.09 27.53 6.16
N PHE A 618 -9.80 27.39 5.90
CA PHE A 618 -9.02 28.39 5.20
C PHE A 618 -9.65 28.72 3.84
N LEU A 619 -10.00 27.70 3.06
CA LEU A 619 -10.63 27.92 1.76
C LEU A 619 -12.04 28.52 1.88
N CYS A 620 -12.83 28.13 2.90
CA CYS A 620 -14.12 28.76 3.19
C CYS A 620 -13.98 30.25 3.46
N VAL A 621 -12.96 30.64 4.23
CA VAL A 621 -12.68 32.05 4.58
C VAL A 621 -12.25 32.85 3.35
N CYS A 622 -11.34 32.31 2.53
CA CYS A 622 -10.92 32.97 1.30
C CYS A 622 -12.08 33.18 0.33
N GLU A 623 -12.96 32.18 0.19
CA GLU A 623 -14.12 32.26 -0.68
C GLU A 623 -15.19 33.21 -0.15
N ASP A 624 -15.44 33.21 1.16
CA ASP A 624 -16.38 34.16 1.78
C ASP A 624 -15.91 35.61 1.59
N ARG A 625 -14.59 35.85 1.68
CA ARG A 625 -14.00 37.16 1.36
C ARG A 625 -14.24 37.54 -0.10
N ASN A 626 -14.04 36.61 -1.03
CA ASN A 626 -14.21 36.86 -2.46
C ASN A 626 -15.67 37.11 -2.85
N MET A 627 -16.63 36.42 -2.21
CA MET A 627 -18.06 36.53 -2.54
C MET A 627 -18.75 37.69 -1.87
N ASN A 628 -18.46 37.93 -0.58
CA ASN A 628 -19.27 38.79 0.27
C ASN A 628 -18.55 40.06 0.73
N SER A 629 -17.31 40.32 0.28
CA SER A 629 -16.53 41.55 0.52
C SER A 629 -16.84 42.28 1.83
N ALA A 630 -17.85 43.17 1.85
CA ALA A 630 -18.22 43.97 3.02
C ALA A 630 -19.12 43.29 4.08
N ASP A 631 -19.94 42.30 3.72
CA ASP A 631 -21.02 41.71 4.55
C ASP A 631 -20.76 40.24 4.96
N GLY A 632 -19.61 39.69 4.59
CA GLY A 632 -19.26 38.28 4.83
C GLY A 632 -18.98 37.95 6.30
N ARG A 633 -19.25 36.70 6.70
CA ARG A 633 -18.99 36.21 8.08
C ARG A 633 -17.50 36.12 8.39
N TRP A 634 -16.64 36.13 7.37
CA TRP A 634 -15.21 36.27 7.52
C TRP A 634 -14.83 37.48 8.39
N LYS A 635 -15.61 38.58 8.35
CA LYS A 635 -15.39 39.78 9.20
C LYS A 635 -15.76 39.62 10.68
N ASN A 636 -16.69 38.72 11.00
CA ASN A 636 -17.10 38.42 12.38
C ASN A 636 -16.35 37.21 12.95
N SER A 637 -15.68 36.44 12.10
CA SER A 637 -14.79 35.37 12.51
C SER A 637 -13.51 35.98 13.11
N ARG A 638 -12.86 35.26 14.04
CA ARG A 638 -11.55 35.69 14.61
C ARG A 638 -10.42 35.78 13.57
N LEU A 639 -10.73 35.53 12.30
CA LEU A 639 -9.83 35.62 11.14
C LEU A 639 -9.96 36.97 10.41
N ALA A 640 -10.94 37.81 10.77
CA ALA A 640 -11.18 39.15 10.21
C ALA A 640 -10.04 40.13 10.49
N GLU A 641 -9.52 40.11 11.72
CA GLU A 641 -8.46 41.00 12.21
C GLU A 641 -7.10 40.73 11.55
N LEU A 642 -7.00 39.65 10.77
CA LEU A 642 -5.74 39.18 10.19
C LEU A 642 -5.61 39.49 8.69
N GLY A 643 -6.68 39.96 8.04
CA GLY A 643 -6.64 40.48 6.67
C GLY A 643 -6.03 41.88 6.56
N THR A 644 -6.06 42.67 7.63
CA THR A 644 -5.54 44.04 7.67
C THR A 644 -4.02 44.11 7.84
N VAL A 645 -3.38 43.03 8.30
CA VAL A 645 -1.92 42.99 8.52
C VAL A 645 -1.14 42.85 7.20
N GLY A 646 -1.78 42.37 6.13
CA GLY A 646 -1.20 42.33 4.78
C GLY A 646 -1.30 43.69 4.06
N ASP A 647 -2.48 44.31 4.09
CA ASP A 647 -2.70 45.61 3.45
C ASP A 647 -2.05 46.77 4.21
N GLY A 648 -1.86 46.66 5.53
CA GLY A 648 -1.24 47.72 6.33
C GLY A 648 0.20 48.05 5.93
N ALA A 649 0.96 47.08 5.39
CA ALA A 649 2.33 47.31 4.93
C ALA A 649 2.37 47.91 3.52
N GLU A 650 1.48 47.50 2.60
CA GLU A 650 1.40 48.08 1.24
C GLU A 650 0.72 49.47 1.24
N THR A 651 -0.21 49.72 2.16
CA THR A 651 -0.90 51.01 2.25
C THR A 651 -0.05 52.06 2.98
N GLN A 652 0.80 51.67 3.95
CA GLN A 652 1.78 52.59 4.54
C GLN A 652 2.86 53.01 3.55
N ASP A 653 3.31 52.12 2.67
CA ASP A 653 4.33 52.42 1.65
C ASP A 653 3.79 53.29 0.49
N LEU A 654 2.46 53.34 0.32
CA LEU A 654 1.77 54.23 -0.64
C LEU A 654 1.36 55.57 -0.03
N GLN A 655 1.15 55.66 1.29
CA GLN A 655 0.90 56.93 1.99
C GLN A 655 2.17 57.70 2.36
N GLU A 656 3.35 57.05 2.40
CA GLU A 656 4.64 57.75 2.53
C GLU A 656 5.22 58.24 1.19
N LYS A 657 4.54 57.98 0.06
CA LYS A 657 4.98 58.40 -1.28
C LYS A 657 4.07 59.38 -2.02
N TYR A 658 3.07 59.96 -1.35
CA TYR A 658 2.25 61.06 -1.89
C TYR A 658 2.07 62.19 -0.89
#